data_AF-A0A5C2RZG0-F1
#
_entry.id   AF-A0A5C2RZG0-F1
#
_cell.length_a   1.000
_cell.length_b   1.000
_cell.length_c   1.000
_cell.angle_alpha   90.00
_cell.angle_beta   90.00
_cell.angle_gamma   90.00
#
_symmetry.space_group_name_H-M   'P 1'
#
loop_
_entity.id
_entity.type
_entity.pdbx_description
1 polymer ?
#
loop_
_entity_poly.entity_id
_entity_poly.type
_entity_poly.pdbx_seq_one_letter_code
_entity_poly.pdbx_strand_id
1 'polypeptide(L)'
;MNGLPADVLYEEMCMDLRGFPDDDPRPFIAQTCHYLGIPQALLSRSGLRMSHSLFPSFAQKLEQLFEVTCRNQDARILNAVIHIWRSICVDADLCQQLLERGLLNRIKLISLPETRSRLGIDAHMEPVYQILALAACYGDHTSKQEVLFISLRIFSRFTSRPFLEMTLKHLASLIPAVSHTLYAEDNPQKLLPSGLLAAVDVVMELLPTDRPPHDLILHGLSLLLSACSLCSWQSMKEKTAALDLIAALLRSEDVALRVVSVWAYLLLRDFKKVGPLVNMSPAIPLRLERLPPALRQVVEDYGPDKCEASQVIRCRQLVLGIVRRLSHHRDHRKFGTEMVAFLTEHGRHLDIVMAGYASWKGAPCAVARHLSAALSTAVKVLRGRGDSSRADTLHLEHLYLTAREGASQYAKVVLARDPRDLWAHLVLCDANEGDIDGLIRTCRRALLELPRLPLDSRQRLQKSLMIALMQKAFVYLAGAAPSEEHKRAVGVRCLEDALELADTYVSQAPPDLPSLLWTLDYRIFITLILRGPKSGLKSIQPSLRMYKRIKCIQHLLRGPPPQRPGPTARELLLDHYRSGINTWDGLIKRFDALNKQLRTPTNRHVSSWGADSLVDATDDLGVVDWSNFCLGSTAAGALRCTCHCETRSRVRMGEGCAALSRCASCGKTTAMLKRCGRCSKAWYCDITCQTAHWPEHKKHCKRK
;
A
#
# COMPACT_ATOMS: atom_id res chain seq x y z
N MET A 1 -45.71 -3.99 -33.23
CA MET A 1 -44.36 -4.58 -33.31
C MET A 1 -43.79 -5.06 -31.96
N ASN A 2 -44.50 -4.97 -30.82
CA ASN A 2 -43.92 -5.20 -29.48
C ASN A 2 -43.87 -6.65 -28.95
N GLY A 3 -44.03 -7.67 -29.79
CA GLY A 3 -44.09 -9.07 -29.35
C GLY A 3 -43.51 -10.11 -30.33
N LEU A 4 -42.66 -9.70 -31.28
CA LEU A 4 -42.03 -10.64 -32.21
C LEU A 4 -40.93 -11.46 -31.50
N PRO A 5 -40.78 -12.77 -31.79
CA PRO A 5 -39.65 -13.57 -31.33
C PRO A 5 -38.31 -12.95 -31.78
N ALA A 6 -37.26 -13.10 -30.98
CA ALA A 6 -35.97 -12.48 -31.26
C ALA A 6 -35.35 -12.93 -32.60
N ASP A 7 -35.65 -14.15 -33.05
CA ASP A 7 -35.24 -14.66 -34.37
C ASP A 7 -35.92 -13.90 -35.53
N VAL A 8 -37.21 -13.57 -35.39
CA VAL A 8 -37.95 -12.79 -36.41
C VAL A 8 -37.45 -11.34 -36.45
N LEU A 9 -37.19 -10.75 -35.28
CA LEU A 9 -36.60 -9.41 -35.18
C LEU A 9 -35.22 -9.37 -35.85
N TYR A 10 -34.40 -10.40 -35.64
CA TYR A 10 -33.08 -10.53 -36.26
C TYR A 10 -33.18 -10.63 -37.79
N GLU A 11 -34.11 -11.42 -38.32
CA GLU A 11 -34.31 -11.55 -39.77
C GLU A 11 -34.76 -10.24 -40.42
N GLU A 12 -35.72 -9.52 -39.82
CA GLU A 12 -36.16 -8.20 -40.29
C GLU A 12 -35.01 -7.19 -40.28
N MET A 13 -34.23 -7.14 -39.19
CA MET A 13 -33.04 -6.28 -39.12
C MET A 13 -32.01 -6.62 -40.19
N CYS A 14 -31.74 -7.91 -40.42
CA CYS A 14 -30.83 -8.35 -41.47
C CYS A 14 -31.30 -7.95 -42.87
N MET A 15 -32.62 -7.87 -43.11
CA MET A 15 -33.18 -7.38 -44.38
C MET A 15 -32.96 -5.88 -44.58
N ASP A 16 -33.28 -5.09 -43.56
CA ASP A 16 -33.15 -3.62 -43.62
C ASP A 16 -31.69 -3.16 -43.71
N LEU A 17 -30.75 -3.97 -43.24
CA LEU A 17 -29.34 -3.60 -43.14
C LEU A 17 -28.47 -4.06 -44.34
N ARG A 18 -29.04 -4.76 -45.35
CA ARG A 18 -28.26 -5.35 -46.48
C ARG A 18 -27.52 -4.34 -47.36
N GLY A 19 -27.80 -3.03 -47.24
CA GLY A 19 -27.21 -1.98 -48.06
C GLY A 19 -26.21 -1.06 -47.34
N PHE A 20 -25.95 -1.27 -46.05
CA PHE A 20 -25.03 -0.41 -45.30
C PHE A 20 -23.59 -0.95 -45.32
N PRO A 21 -22.57 -0.06 -45.29
CA PRO A 21 -21.18 -0.47 -45.19
C PRO A 21 -20.92 -1.20 -43.87
N ASP A 22 -20.25 -2.36 -43.92
CA ASP A 22 -19.97 -3.19 -42.74
C ASP A 22 -18.99 -2.51 -41.74
N ASP A 23 -18.27 -1.48 -42.18
CA ASP A 23 -17.25 -0.73 -41.43
C ASP A 23 -17.81 0.45 -40.61
N ASP A 24 -19.07 0.86 -40.82
CA ASP A 24 -19.72 1.89 -40.00
C ASP A 24 -20.76 1.27 -39.03
N PRO A 25 -20.52 1.26 -37.71
CA PRO A 25 -21.47 0.69 -36.76
C PRO A 25 -22.70 1.58 -36.53
N ARG A 26 -22.71 2.85 -36.95
CA ARG A 26 -23.78 3.81 -36.63
C ARG A 26 -25.16 3.41 -37.16
N PRO A 27 -25.33 2.97 -38.43
CA PRO A 27 -26.62 2.53 -38.94
C PRO A 27 -27.15 1.31 -38.18
N PHE A 28 -26.28 0.35 -37.87
CA PHE A 28 -26.63 -0.85 -37.10
C PHE A 28 -27.09 -0.49 -35.69
N ILE A 29 -26.40 0.43 -35.01
CA ILE A 29 -26.79 0.94 -33.68
C ILE A 29 -28.16 1.64 -33.73
N ALA A 30 -28.36 2.54 -34.70
CA ALA A 30 -29.61 3.30 -34.84
C ALA A 30 -30.79 2.36 -35.12
N GLN A 31 -30.62 1.40 -36.04
CA GLN A 31 -31.67 0.46 -36.38
C GLN A 31 -31.98 -0.48 -35.21
N THR A 32 -30.96 -1.00 -34.53
CA THR A 32 -31.15 -1.81 -33.32
C THR A 32 -31.90 -1.03 -32.24
N CYS A 33 -31.57 0.25 -32.04
CA CYS A 33 -32.31 1.10 -31.10
C CYS A 33 -33.78 1.27 -31.51
N HIS A 34 -34.05 1.44 -32.81
CA HIS A 34 -35.41 1.60 -33.33
C HIS A 34 -36.27 0.36 -33.05
N TYR A 35 -35.78 -0.82 -33.44
CA TYR A 35 -36.49 -2.10 -33.27
C TYR A 35 -36.72 -2.47 -31.81
N LEU A 36 -35.77 -2.16 -30.92
CA LEU A 36 -35.87 -2.47 -29.51
C LEU A 36 -36.63 -1.40 -28.70
N GLY A 37 -37.06 -0.31 -29.34
CA GLY A 37 -37.72 0.81 -28.66
C GLY A 37 -36.79 1.59 -27.72
N ILE A 38 -35.48 1.55 -27.98
CA ILE A 38 -34.46 2.24 -27.21
C ILE A 38 -34.37 3.69 -27.71
N PRO A 39 -34.30 4.70 -26.81
CA PRO A 39 -34.18 6.09 -27.22
C PRO A 39 -32.95 6.33 -28.11
N GLN A 40 -33.13 6.83 -29.33
CA GLN A 40 -32.04 7.10 -30.28
C GLN A 40 -30.96 8.05 -29.72
N ALA A 41 -31.33 8.91 -28.78
CA ALA A 41 -30.43 9.85 -28.12
C ALA A 41 -29.68 9.26 -26.92
N LEU A 42 -29.23 8.00 -26.96
CA LEU A 42 -28.44 7.35 -25.87
C LEU A 42 -27.17 8.14 -25.48
N LEU A 43 -26.66 8.97 -26.40
CA LEU A 43 -25.51 9.83 -26.16
C LEU A 43 -25.86 11.13 -25.40
N SER A 44 -27.11 11.28 -24.98
CA SER A 44 -27.60 12.44 -24.25
C SER A 44 -28.15 12.07 -22.87
N ARG A 45 -28.11 13.02 -21.94
CA ARG A 45 -28.73 12.85 -20.61
C ARG A 45 -30.23 12.59 -20.70
N SER A 46 -30.94 13.22 -21.64
CA SER A 46 -32.38 13.02 -21.83
C SER A 46 -32.70 11.63 -22.33
N GLY A 47 -31.92 11.10 -23.28
CA GLY A 47 -32.08 9.73 -23.78
C GLY A 47 -31.85 8.70 -22.68
N LEU A 48 -30.74 8.81 -21.93
CA LEU A 48 -30.49 7.93 -20.78
C LEU A 48 -31.58 8.03 -19.72
N ARG A 49 -32.12 9.24 -19.48
CA ARG A 49 -33.24 9.42 -18.55
C ARG A 49 -34.51 8.69 -18.98
N MET A 50 -34.80 8.66 -20.29
CA MET A 50 -35.90 7.89 -20.84
C MET A 50 -35.61 6.38 -20.80
N SER A 51 -34.34 5.99 -20.98
CA SER A 51 -33.92 4.59 -20.87
C SER A 51 -34.22 4.00 -19.49
N HIS A 52 -34.11 4.76 -18.39
CA HIS A 52 -34.48 4.29 -17.06
C HIS A 52 -35.93 3.78 -16.97
N SER A 53 -36.90 4.51 -17.51
CA SER A 53 -38.30 4.06 -17.50
C SER A 53 -38.58 2.88 -18.43
N LEU A 54 -37.80 2.76 -19.51
CA LEU A 54 -38.00 1.72 -20.54
C LEU A 54 -37.13 0.49 -20.32
N PHE A 55 -36.15 0.54 -19.42
CA PHE A 55 -35.12 -0.48 -19.25
C PHE A 55 -35.67 -1.91 -19.12
N PRO A 56 -36.70 -2.19 -18.29
CA PRO A 56 -37.26 -3.53 -18.18
C PRO A 56 -37.79 -4.08 -19.53
N SER A 57 -38.30 -3.20 -20.40
CA SER A 57 -38.94 -3.59 -21.67
C SER A 57 -37.96 -3.95 -22.77
N PHE A 58 -36.79 -3.30 -22.82
CA PHE A 58 -35.80 -3.55 -23.87
C PHE A 58 -34.59 -4.37 -23.40
N ALA A 59 -34.28 -4.42 -22.09
CA ALA A 59 -33.09 -5.13 -21.61
C ALA A 59 -33.14 -6.63 -21.96
N GLN A 60 -34.28 -7.29 -21.71
CA GLN A 60 -34.46 -8.70 -22.06
C GLN A 60 -34.38 -8.94 -23.58
N LYS A 61 -34.94 -8.03 -24.39
CA LYS A 61 -34.87 -8.13 -25.85
C LYS A 61 -33.44 -7.96 -26.36
N LEU A 62 -32.68 -7.06 -25.75
CA LEU A 62 -31.27 -6.84 -26.06
C LEU A 62 -30.41 -8.07 -25.69
N GLU A 63 -30.72 -8.72 -24.57
CA GLU A 63 -30.10 -10.00 -24.16
C GLU A 63 -30.42 -11.13 -25.15
N GLN A 64 -31.68 -11.26 -25.57
CA GLN A 64 -32.08 -12.26 -26.58
C GLN A 64 -31.43 -12.00 -27.94
N LEU A 65 -31.37 -10.73 -28.36
CA LEU A 65 -30.71 -10.35 -29.62
C LEU A 65 -29.21 -10.69 -29.59
N PHE A 66 -28.54 -10.50 -28.45
CA PHE A 66 -27.16 -10.97 -28.27
C PHE A 66 -27.04 -12.49 -28.50
N GLU A 67 -27.93 -13.29 -27.92
CA GLU A 67 -27.89 -14.74 -28.07
C GLU A 67 -28.15 -15.18 -29.52
N VAL A 68 -29.12 -14.58 -30.20
CA VAL A 68 -29.44 -14.86 -31.61
C VAL A 68 -28.28 -14.47 -32.52
N THR A 69 -27.70 -13.29 -32.34
CA THR A 69 -26.56 -12.82 -33.14
C THR A 69 -25.32 -13.67 -32.91
N CYS A 70 -25.04 -14.11 -31.68
CA CYS A 70 -23.97 -15.07 -31.40
C CYS A 70 -24.19 -16.44 -32.05
N ARG A 71 -25.44 -16.94 -32.10
CA ARG A 71 -25.76 -18.20 -32.79
C ARG A 71 -25.57 -18.08 -34.30
N ASN A 72 -25.99 -16.97 -34.89
CA ASN A 72 -25.92 -16.70 -36.34
C ASN A 72 -24.57 -16.14 -36.81
N GLN A 73 -23.64 -15.87 -35.90
CA GLN A 73 -22.30 -15.35 -36.19
C GLN A 73 -22.30 -13.98 -36.90
N ASP A 74 -23.30 -13.13 -36.64
CA ASP A 74 -23.35 -11.78 -37.22
C ASP A 74 -22.61 -10.77 -36.32
N ALA A 75 -21.36 -10.48 -36.70
CA ALA A 75 -20.48 -9.53 -36.01
C ALA A 75 -21.06 -8.11 -35.96
N ARG A 76 -21.86 -7.70 -36.96
CA ARG A 76 -22.26 -6.30 -37.17
C ARG A 76 -23.34 -5.91 -36.17
N ILE A 77 -24.39 -6.74 -36.07
CA ILE A 77 -25.45 -6.53 -35.08
C ILE A 77 -24.91 -6.77 -33.67
N LEU A 78 -24.01 -7.75 -33.49
CA LEU A 78 -23.37 -7.98 -32.20
C LEU A 78 -22.55 -6.76 -31.73
N ASN A 79 -21.77 -6.14 -32.62
CA ASN A 79 -21.07 -4.89 -32.33
C ASN A 79 -22.05 -3.78 -31.94
N ALA A 80 -23.18 -3.64 -32.65
CA ALA A 80 -24.22 -2.67 -32.30
C ALA A 80 -24.78 -2.91 -30.88
N VAL A 81 -25.05 -4.16 -30.51
CA VAL A 81 -25.49 -4.54 -29.16
C VAL A 81 -24.45 -4.14 -28.10
N ILE A 82 -23.18 -4.42 -28.35
CA ILE A 82 -22.08 -4.06 -27.43
C ILE A 82 -21.98 -2.53 -27.30
N HIS A 83 -22.08 -1.77 -28.39
CA HIS A 83 -22.08 -0.31 -28.35
C HIS A 83 -23.27 0.27 -27.56
N ILE A 84 -24.44 -0.35 -27.67
CA ILE A 84 -25.64 0.01 -26.90
C ILE A 84 -25.40 -0.25 -25.41
N TRP A 85 -24.93 -1.45 -25.03
CA TRP A 85 -24.57 -1.76 -23.65
C TRP A 85 -23.56 -0.76 -23.10
N ARG A 86 -22.48 -0.47 -23.86
CA ARG A 86 -21.48 0.50 -23.46
C ARG A 86 -22.10 1.87 -23.20
N SER A 87 -23.02 2.32 -24.05
CA SER A 87 -23.68 3.62 -23.90
C SER A 87 -24.61 3.68 -22.69
N ILE A 88 -25.28 2.58 -22.37
CA ILE A 88 -26.11 2.43 -21.18
C ILE A 88 -25.25 2.40 -19.91
N CYS A 89 -24.13 1.67 -19.92
CA CYS A 89 -23.22 1.53 -18.77
C CYS A 89 -22.56 2.84 -18.31
N VAL A 90 -22.63 3.93 -19.10
CA VAL A 90 -22.17 5.26 -18.67
C VAL A 90 -22.98 5.76 -17.48
N ASP A 91 -24.25 5.36 -17.38
CA ASP A 91 -25.13 5.62 -16.24
C ASP A 91 -24.92 4.53 -15.17
N ALA A 92 -24.56 4.95 -13.96
CA ALA A 92 -24.18 4.04 -12.88
C ALA A 92 -25.31 3.07 -12.48
N ASP A 93 -26.56 3.55 -12.45
CA ASP A 93 -27.69 2.76 -12.00
C ASP A 93 -28.12 1.76 -13.09
N LEU A 94 -28.09 2.16 -14.36
CA LEU A 94 -28.34 1.24 -15.48
C LEU A 94 -27.21 0.22 -15.65
N CYS A 95 -25.96 0.64 -15.43
CA CYS A 95 -24.82 -0.27 -15.43
C CYS A 95 -25.01 -1.37 -14.39
N GLN A 96 -25.35 -1.00 -13.16
CA GLN A 96 -25.60 -1.96 -12.08
C GLN A 96 -26.73 -2.94 -12.43
N GLN A 97 -27.85 -2.45 -12.97
CA GLN A 97 -28.94 -3.32 -13.42
C GLN A 97 -28.53 -4.30 -14.53
N LEU A 98 -27.66 -3.89 -15.46
CA LEU A 98 -27.11 -4.80 -16.47
C LEU A 98 -26.17 -5.85 -15.86
N LEU A 99 -25.37 -5.48 -14.86
CA LEU A 99 -24.50 -6.41 -14.14
C LEU A 99 -25.32 -7.48 -13.41
N GLU A 100 -26.38 -7.08 -12.71
CA GLU A 100 -27.33 -7.98 -12.02
C GLU A 100 -28.01 -8.96 -12.99
N ARG A 101 -28.18 -8.57 -14.26
CA ARG A 101 -28.71 -9.41 -15.35
C ARG A 101 -27.65 -10.30 -16.02
N GLY A 102 -26.43 -10.36 -15.48
CA GLY A 102 -25.36 -11.23 -15.99
C GLY A 102 -24.65 -10.69 -17.24
N LEU A 103 -24.53 -9.37 -17.40
CA LEU A 103 -23.75 -8.77 -18.48
C LEU A 103 -22.31 -9.33 -18.54
N LEU A 104 -21.65 -9.53 -17.39
CA LEU A 104 -20.26 -10.01 -17.34
C LEU A 104 -20.10 -11.43 -17.90
N ASN A 105 -21.09 -12.31 -17.74
CA ASN A 105 -21.08 -13.64 -18.36
C ASN A 105 -21.05 -13.56 -19.89
N ARG A 106 -21.79 -12.61 -20.46
CA ARG A 106 -21.84 -12.36 -21.91
C ARG A 106 -20.54 -11.72 -22.41
N ILE A 107 -19.99 -10.77 -21.67
CA ILE A 107 -18.67 -10.18 -21.95
C ILE A 107 -17.56 -11.25 -21.89
N LYS A 108 -17.63 -12.16 -20.92
CA LYS A 108 -16.68 -13.28 -20.79
C LYS A 108 -16.73 -14.21 -22.00
N LEU A 109 -17.94 -14.53 -22.50
CA LEU A 109 -18.13 -15.36 -23.69
C LEU A 109 -17.44 -14.76 -24.93
N ILE A 110 -17.71 -13.49 -25.24
CA ILE A 110 -17.10 -12.81 -26.41
C ILE A 110 -15.61 -12.50 -26.21
N SER A 111 -15.10 -12.60 -24.98
CA SER A 111 -13.68 -12.44 -24.68
C SER A 111 -12.87 -13.73 -24.88
N LEU A 112 -13.49 -14.86 -25.25
CA LEU A 112 -12.80 -16.12 -25.55
C LEU A 112 -12.25 -16.13 -26.98
N PRO A 113 -10.98 -16.54 -27.23
CA PRO A 113 -10.35 -16.48 -28.55
C PRO A 113 -11.09 -17.31 -29.60
N GLU A 114 -11.56 -18.49 -29.21
CA GLU A 114 -12.31 -19.41 -30.09
C GLU A 114 -13.63 -18.76 -30.52
N THR A 115 -14.28 -18.06 -29.59
CA THR A 115 -15.51 -17.33 -29.88
C THR A 115 -15.25 -16.10 -30.75
N ARG A 116 -14.16 -15.37 -30.51
CA ARG A 116 -13.78 -14.20 -31.32
C ARG A 116 -13.46 -14.56 -32.76
N SER A 117 -12.64 -15.60 -32.97
CA SER A 117 -12.27 -16.09 -34.29
C SER A 117 -13.52 -16.55 -35.05
N ARG A 118 -14.41 -17.29 -34.39
CA ARG A 118 -15.70 -17.72 -34.98
C ARG A 118 -16.63 -16.56 -35.32
N LEU A 119 -16.63 -15.48 -34.53
CA LEU A 119 -17.55 -14.35 -34.70
C LEU A 119 -16.96 -13.18 -35.52
N GLY A 120 -15.69 -13.22 -35.91
CA GLY A 120 -15.06 -12.13 -36.69
C GLY A 120 -14.94 -10.78 -35.97
N ILE A 121 -14.92 -10.74 -34.63
CA ILE A 121 -14.99 -9.49 -33.82
C ILE A 121 -13.62 -8.79 -33.65
N ASP A 122 -12.55 -9.29 -34.25
CA ASP A 122 -11.19 -8.92 -33.82
C ASP A 122 -10.82 -7.43 -33.95
N ALA A 123 -11.53 -6.65 -34.77
CA ALA A 123 -11.25 -5.23 -35.00
C ALA A 123 -11.85 -4.24 -33.96
N HIS A 124 -12.91 -4.61 -33.20
CA HIS A 124 -13.70 -3.64 -32.42
C HIS A 124 -13.89 -3.99 -30.94
N MET A 125 -12.81 -4.36 -30.23
CA MET A 125 -12.87 -4.70 -28.80
C MET A 125 -12.90 -3.48 -27.85
N GLU A 126 -12.66 -2.28 -28.36
CA GLU A 126 -12.63 -1.06 -27.54
C GLU A 126 -13.90 -0.87 -26.67
N PRO A 127 -15.14 -1.02 -27.20
CA PRO A 127 -16.36 -0.86 -26.40
C PRO A 127 -16.47 -1.90 -25.28
N VAL A 128 -15.93 -3.12 -25.49
CA VAL A 128 -15.87 -4.16 -24.44
C VAL A 128 -14.96 -3.72 -23.30
N TYR A 129 -13.79 -3.18 -23.62
CA TYR A 129 -12.85 -2.68 -22.60
C TYR A 129 -13.42 -1.48 -21.85
N GLN A 130 -14.13 -0.59 -22.54
CA GLN A 130 -14.86 0.52 -21.92
C GLN A 130 -15.99 0.02 -21.00
N ILE A 131 -16.74 -1.03 -21.38
CA ILE A 131 -17.74 -1.67 -20.50
C ILE A 131 -17.06 -2.20 -19.24
N LEU A 132 -15.93 -2.91 -19.36
CA LEU A 132 -15.20 -3.43 -18.20
C LEU A 132 -14.72 -2.29 -17.28
N ALA A 133 -14.24 -1.17 -17.83
CA ALA A 133 -13.86 -0.01 -17.03
C ALA A 133 -15.04 0.63 -16.30
N LEU A 134 -16.22 0.69 -16.94
CA LEU A 134 -17.46 1.19 -16.32
C LEU A 134 -17.96 0.23 -15.23
N ALA A 135 -17.96 -1.07 -15.50
CA ALA A 135 -18.32 -2.11 -14.54
C ALA A 135 -17.36 -2.13 -13.33
N ALA A 136 -16.07 -1.88 -13.55
CA ALA A 136 -15.11 -1.71 -12.47
C ALA A 136 -15.43 -0.51 -11.55
N CYS A 137 -16.01 0.56 -12.11
CA CYS A 137 -16.38 1.75 -11.36
C CYS A 137 -17.68 1.56 -10.56
N TYR A 138 -18.70 0.91 -11.15
CA TYR A 138 -20.07 0.88 -10.62
C TYR A 138 -20.51 -0.48 -10.07
N GLY A 139 -19.80 -1.55 -10.39
CA GLY A 139 -20.13 -2.89 -9.93
C GLY A 139 -19.99 -3.05 -8.43
N ASP A 140 -20.71 -4.02 -7.89
CA ASP A 140 -20.53 -4.51 -6.54
C ASP A 140 -19.21 -5.29 -6.39
N HIS A 141 -18.93 -5.79 -5.19
CA HIS A 141 -17.68 -6.50 -4.91
C HIS A 141 -17.48 -7.72 -5.83
N THR A 142 -18.52 -8.52 -6.02
CA THR A 142 -18.51 -9.72 -6.88
C THR A 142 -18.24 -9.36 -8.34
N SER A 143 -18.95 -8.35 -8.86
CA SER A 143 -18.73 -7.86 -10.23
C SER A 143 -17.30 -7.35 -10.42
N LYS A 144 -16.73 -6.66 -9.44
CA LYS A 144 -15.35 -6.17 -9.50
C LYS A 144 -14.33 -7.30 -9.57
N GLN A 145 -14.52 -8.38 -8.82
CA GLN A 145 -13.67 -9.57 -8.89
C GLN A 145 -13.73 -10.23 -10.28
N GLU A 146 -14.92 -10.36 -10.84
CA GLU A 146 -15.09 -10.89 -12.20
C GLU A 146 -14.45 -10.00 -13.27
N VAL A 147 -14.65 -8.67 -13.17
CA VAL A 147 -14.02 -7.70 -14.08
C VAL A 147 -12.49 -7.79 -13.99
N LEU A 148 -11.92 -7.91 -12.80
CA LEU A 148 -10.48 -8.08 -12.62
C LEU A 148 -9.99 -9.33 -13.35
N PHE A 149 -10.66 -10.47 -13.12
CA PHE A 149 -10.30 -11.74 -13.74
C PHE A 149 -10.36 -11.68 -15.27
N ILE A 150 -11.45 -11.14 -15.83
CA ILE A 150 -11.62 -10.98 -17.28
C ILE A 150 -10.51 -10.08 -17.84
N SER A 151 -10.25 -8.94 -17.19
CA SER A 151 -9.27 -7.94 -17.63
C SER A 151 -7.85 -8.51 -17.63
N LEU A 152 -7.43 -9.19 -16.56
CA LEU A 152 -6.10 -9.80 -16.48
C LEU A 152 -5.92 -10.92 -17.52
N ARG A 153 -6.97 -11.71 -17.79
CA ARG A 153 -6.94 -12.73 -18.84
C ARG A 153 -6.86 -12.14 -20.24
N ILE A 154 -7.44 -10.96 -20.47
CA ILE A 154 -7.25 -10.22 -21.73
C ILE A 154 -5.79 -9.80 -21.85
N PHE A 155 -5.22 -9.14 -20.83
CA PHE A 155 -3.82 -8.71 -20.85
C PHE A 155 -2.84 -9.87 -21.02
N SER A 156 -3.07 -11.02 -20.37
CA SER A 156 -2.15 -12.16 -20.44
C SER A 156 -1.99 -12.77 -21.84
N ARG A 157 -2.87 -12.40 -22.79
CA ARG A 157 -2.75 -12.82 -24.20
C ARG A 157 -1.85 -11.90 -25.02
N PHE A 158 -1.59 -10.70 -24.52
CA PHE A 158 -0.72 -9.71 -25.16
C PHE A 158 0.66 -9.78 -24.52
N THR A 159 1.46 -10.75 -24.95
CA THR A 159 2.83 -10.98 -24.44
C THR A 159 3.91 -10.60 -25.45
N SER A 160 3.58 -10.47 -26.73
CA SER A 160 4.50 -10.10 -27.79
C SER A 160 4.68 -8.58 -27.86
N ARG A 161 5.94 -8.14 -27.83
CA ARG A 161 6.33 -6.73 -27.96
C ARG A 161 7.15 -6.49 -29.23
N PRO A 162 7.14 -5.27 -29.80
CA PRO A 162 6.33 -4.10 -29.41
C PRO A 162 4.85 -4.29 -29.79
N PHE A 163 3.95 -3.61 -29.07
CA PHE A 163 2.53 -3.64 -29.43
C PHE A 163 2.25 -2.73 -30.63
N LEU A 164 1.34 -3.13 -31.52
CA LEU A 164 0.84 -2.26 -32.58
C LEU A 164 0.14 -1.04 -31.96
N GLU A 165 0.31 0.16 -32.54
CA GLU A 165 -0.24 1.42 -31.99
C GLU A 165 -1.75 1.33 -31.74
N MET A 166 -2.48 0.70 -32.67
CA MET A 166 -3.93 0.51 -32.54
C MET A 166 -4.30 -0.40 -31.37
N THR A 167 -3.54 -1.48 -31.16
CA THR A 167 -3.71 -2.39 -30.02
C THR A 167 -3.47 -1.65 -28.70
N LEU A 168 -2.43 -0.82 -28.63
CA LEU A 168 -2.13 0.00 -27.44
C LEU A 168 -3.27 0.96 -27.10
N LYS A 169 -3.83 1.67 -28.10
CA LYS A 169 -4.97 2.57 -27.91
C LYS A 169 -6.19 1.84 -27.34
N HIS A 170 -6.50 0.66 -27.85
CA HIS A 170 -7.60 -0.14 -27.31
C HIS A 170 -7.31 -0.61 -25.87
N LEU A 171 -6.13 -1.15 -25.59
CA LEU A 171 -5.76 -1.65 -24.26
C LEU A 171 -5.68 -0.54 -23.20
N ALA A 172 -5.43 0.71 -23.60
CA ALA A 172 -5.45 1.86 -22.70
C ALA A 172 -6.81 1.99 -21.97
N SER A 173 -7.92 1.67 -22.64
CA SER A 173 -9.26 1.70 -22.05
C SER A 173 -9.49 0.62 -20.97
N LEU A 174 -8.65 -0.42 -20.93
CA LEU A 174 -8.74 -1.52 -19.96
C LEU A 174 -7.94 -1.24 -18.67
N ILE A 175 -6.98 -0.30 -18.71
CA ILE A 175 -6.14 0.04 -17.55
C ILE A 175 -6.96 0.51 -16.34
N PRO A 176 -7.96 1.42 -16.49
CA PRO A 176 -8.81 1.81 -15.38
C PRO A 176 -9.57 0.62 -14.79
N ALA A 177 -10.02 -0.33 -15.61
CA ALA A 177 -10.76 -1.51 -15.14
C ALA A 177 -9.94 -2.31 -14.12
N VAL A 178 -8.67 -2.60 -14.44
CA VAL A 178 -7.74 -3.26 -13.52
C VAL A 178 -7.46 -2.38 -12.31
N SER A 179 -7.09 -1.10 -12.53
CA SER A 179 -6.77 -0.19 -11.42
C SER A 179 -7.89 -0.03 -10.39
N HIS A 180 -9.15 -0.06 -10.81
CA HIS A 180 -10.30 0.08 -9.92
C HIS A 180 -10.71 -1.21 -9.20
N THR A 181 -10.30 -2.38 -9.72
CA THR A 181 -10.72 -3.70 -9.22
C THR A 181 -9.63 -4.47 -8.51
N LEU A 182 -8.36 -4.07 -8.66
CA LEU A 182 -7.20 -4.71 -8.02
C LEU A 182 -7.34 -4.91 -6.51
N TYR A 183 -8.13 -4.07 -5.84
CA TYR A 183 -8.35 -4.10 -4.39
C TYR A 183 -9.61 -4.84 -3.96
N ALA A 184 -10.37 -5.42 -4.90
CA ALA A 184 -11.56 -6.22 -4.63
C ALA A 184 -11.25 -7.73 -4.49
N GLU A 185 -10.02 -8.15 -4.77
CA GLU A 185 -9.62 -9.56 -4.63
C GLU A 185 -8.93 -9.78 -3.27
N ASP A 186 -9.62 -10.50 -2.39
CA ASP A 186 -9.11 -10.83 -1.07
C ASP A 186 -8.13 -12.02 -1.09
N ASN A 187 -8.13 -12.82 -2.17
CA ASN A 187 -7.24 -13.97 -2.33
C ASN A 187 -6.20 -13.73 -3.45
N PRO A 188 -4.95 -13.39 -3.08
CA PRO A 188 -3.88 -13.16 -4.05
C PRO A 188 -3.59 -14.35 -4.97
N GLN A 189 -3.92 -15.58 -4.56
CA GLN A 189 -3.70 -16.79 -5.38
C GLN A 189 -4.64 -16.87 -6.60
N LYS A 190 -5.77 -16.16 -6.56
CA LYS A 190 -6.71 -16.08 -7.70
C LYS A 190 -6.27 -15.09 -8.77
N LEU A 191 -5.34 -14.19 -8.45
CA LEU A 191 -4.81 -13.24 -9.41
C LEU A 191 -3.95 -13.95 -10.45
N LEU A 192 -4.06 -13.52 -11.70
CA LEU A 192 -3.24 -14.01 -12.81
C LEU A 192 -1.98 -13.11 -12.95
N PRO A 193 -0.80 -13.49 -12.42
CA PRO A 193 0.33 -12.58 -12.35
C PRO A 193 0.88 -12.22 -13.73
N SER A 194 0.80 -13.15 -14.70
CA SER A 194 1.17 -12.90 -16.09
C SER A 194 0.32 -11.80 -16.73
N GLY A 195 -0.97 -11.76 -16.42
CA GLY A 195 -1.87 -10.69 -16.88
C GLY A 195 -1.51 -9.34 -16.29
N LEU A 196 -1.17 -9.29 -15.00
CA LEU A 196 -0.75 -8.06 -14.33
C LEU A 196 0.57 -7.54 -14.89
N LEU A 197 1.54 -8.42 -15.13
CA LEU A 197 2.82 -8.07 -15.75
C LEU A 197 2.65 -7.60 -17.20
N ALA A 198 1.74 -8.18 -17.98
CA ALA A 198 1.41 -7.70 -19.31
C ALA A 198 0.73 -6.31 -19.26
N ALA A 199 -0.12 -6.05 -18.26
CA ALA A 199 -0.70 -4.74 -18.07
C ALA A 199 0.35 -3.67 -17.68
N VAL A 200 1.35 -4.04 -16.86
CA VAL A 200 2.54 -3.20 -16.61
C VAL A 200 3.23 -2.85 -17.92
N ASP A 201 3.40 -3.82 -18.81
CA ASP A 201 4.09 -3.63 -20.10
C ASP A 201 3.37 -2.63 -21.00
N VAL A 202 2.04 -2.75 -21.10
CA VAL A 202 1.20 -1.81 -21.84
C VAL A 202 1.30 -0.40 -21.25
N VAL A 203 1.24 -0.26 -19.92
CA VAL A 203 1.42 1.06 -19.26
C VAL A 203 2.78 1.65 -19.63
N MET A 204 3.85 0.86 -19.58
CA MET A 204 5.20 1.35 -19.89
C MET A 204 5.39 1.75 -21.36
N GLU A 205 4.60 1.22 -22.29
CA GLU A 205 4.58 1.66 -23.70
C GLU A 205 3.69 2.89 -23.94
N LEU A 206 2.65 3.11 -23.12
CA LEU A 206 1.75 4.25 -23.25
C LEU A 206 2.27 5.53 -22.58
N LEU A 207 3.02 5.43 -21.48
CA LEU A 207 3.53 6.59 -20.74
C LEU A 207 4.54 7.47 -21.50
N PRO A 208 5.42 6.94 -22.38
CA PRO A 208 6.34 7.74 -23.18
C PRO A 208 5.70 8.57 -24.31
N THR A 209 4.39 8.44 -24.55
CA THR A 209 3.70 9.20 -25.61
C THR A 209 3.79 10.72 -25.38
N ASP A 210 3.64 11.54 -26.42
CA ASP A 210 3.93 12.98 -26.36
C ASP A 210 3.14 13.71 -25.25
N ARG A 211 1.95 13.23 -24.86
CA ARG A 211 1.13 13.81 -23.77
C ARG A 211 0.19 12.79 -23.11
N PRO A 212 0.66 11.83 -22.28
CA PRO A 212 -0.22 10.86 -21.64
C PRO A 212 -1.30 11.56 -20.79
N PRO A 213 -2.58 11.17 -20.89
CA PRO A 213 -3.64 11.72 -20.06
C PRO A 213 -3.32 11.57 -18.57
N HIS A 214 -3.75 12.54 -17.76
CA HIS A 214 -3.53 12.51 -16.30
C HIS A 214 -4.06 11.21 -15.66
N ASP A 215 -5.25 10.75 -16.07
CA ASP A 215 -5.85 9.53 -15.52
C ASP A 215 -5.08 8.27 -15.92
N LEU A 216 -4.50 8.24 -17.13
CA LEU A 216 -3.62 7.13 -17.55
C LEU A 216 -2.38 7.05 -16.64
N ILE A 217 -1.77 8.19 -16.30
CA ILE A 217 -0.62 8.21 -15.38
C ILE A 217 -1.05 7.71 -13.99
N LEU A 218 -2.17 8.19 -13.45
CA LEU A 218 -2.66 7.76 -12.14
C LEU A 218 -2.95 6.25 -12.08
N HIS A 219 -3.74 5.73 -13.03
CA HIS A 219 -4.06 4.32 -13.07
C HIS A 219 -2.84 3.46 -13.37
N GLY A 220 -1.94 3.93 -14.23
CA GLY A 220 -0.66 3.29 -14.51
C GLY A 220 0.20 3.15 -13.26
N LEU A 221 0.41 4.23 -12.50
CA LEU A 221 1.17 4.19 -11.25
C LEU A 221 0.53 3.24 -10.22
N SER A 222 -0.79 3.28 -10.05
CA SER A 222 -1.50 2.35 -9.16
C SER A 222 -1.28 0.88 -9.56
N LEU A 223 -1.26 0.59 -10.86
CA LEU A 223 -1.02 -0.76 -11.38
C LEU A 223 0.44 -1.20 -11.15
N LEU A 224 1.42 -0.32 -11.40
CA LEU A 224 2.84 -0.60 -11.15
C LEU A 224 3.12 -0.95 -9.68
N LEU A 225 2.47 -0.24 -8.76
CA LEU A 225 2.62 -0.48 -7.32
C LEU A 225 1.97 -1.79 -6.88
N SER A 226 0.78 -2.08 -7.39
CA SER A 226 0.11 -3.35 -7.17
C SER A 226 0.91 -4.54 -7.73
N ALA A 227 1.58 -4.37 -8.86
CA ALA A 227 2.50 -5.37 -9.38
C ALA A 227 3.69 -5.62 -8.43
N CYS A 228 4.20 -4.58 -7.77
CA CYS A 228 5.28 -4.71 -6.78
C CYS A 228 4.89 -5.52 -5.54
N SER A 229 3.62 -5.54 -5.14
CA SER A 229 3.15 -6.36 -4.01
C SER A 229 2.67 -7.75 -4.41
N LEU A 230 2.10 -7.89 -5.60
CA LEU A 230 1.37 -9.10 -6.00
C LEU A 230 2.22 -10.03 -6.87
N CYS A 231 3.26 -9.52 -7.54
CA CYS A 231 4.15 -10.31 -8.37
C CYS A 231 5.45 -10.67 -7.64
N SER A 232 6.05 -11.80 -8.01
CA SER A 232 7.35 -12.20 -7.46
C SER A 232 8.47 -11.25 -7.87
N TRP A 233 9.50 -11.12 -7.03
CA TRP A 233 10.73 -10.40 -7.40
C TRP A 233 11.35 -10.94 -8.70
N GLN A 234 11.30 -12.26 -8.93
CA GLN A 234 11.86 -12.86 -10.14
C GLN A 234 11.18 -12.36 -11.42
N SER A 235 9.90 -12.02 -11.35
CA SER A 235 9.16 -11.46 -12.49
C SER A 235 9.36 -9.94 -12.60
N MET A 236 9.39 -9.24 -11.46
CA MET A 236 9.52 -7.78 -11.44
C MET A 236 10.93 -7.28 -11.80
N LYS A 237 11.99 -8.05 -11.51
CA LYS A 237 13.37 -7.66 -11.84
C LYS A 237 13.59 -7.42 -13.34
N GLU A 238 12.77 -8.04 -14.20
CA GLU A 238 12.84 -7.90 -15.66
C GLU A 238 12.11 -6.64 -16.15
N LYS A 239 11.29 -6.01 -15.30
CA LYS A 239 10.53 -4.78 -15.61
C LYS A 239 11.33 -3.54 -15.23
N THR A 240 12.56 -3.43 -15.72
CA THR A 240 13.52 -2.38 -15.34
C THR A 240 12.98 -0.96 -15.53
N ALA A 241 12.33 -0.68 -16.66
CA ALA A 241 11.74 0.64 -16.94
C ALA A 241 10.64 1.03 -15.94
N ALA A 242 9.86 0.05 -15.44
CA ALA A 242 8.85 0.29 -14.42
C ALA A 242 9.50 0.59 -13.06
N LEU A 243 10.53 -0.16 -12.68
CA LEU A 243 11.29 0.08 -11.45
C LEU A 243 11.98 1.46 -11.49
N ASP A 244 12.55 1.82 -12.64
CA ASP A 244 13.14 3.14 -12.92
C ASP A 244 12.10 4.26 -12.73
N LEU A 245 10.90 4.12 -13.29
CA LEU A 245 9.82 5.10 -13.10
C LEU A 245 9.40 5.21 -11.63
N ILE A 246 9.23 4.09 -10.93
CA ILE A 246 8.89 4.09 -9.50
C ILE A 246 9.98 4.78 -8.70
N ALA A 247 11.27 4.52 -8.96
CA ALA A 247 12.37 5.19 -8.26
C ALA A 247 12.40 6.69 -8.57
N ALA A 248 12.08 7.07 -9.82
CA ALA A 248 12.04 8.45 -10.25
C ALA A 248 10.98 9.25 -9.49
N LEU A 249 9.89 8.65 -9.01
CA LEU A 249 8.86 9.32 -8.19
C LEU A 249 9.42 10.03 -6.94
N LEU A 250 10.63 9.67 -6.47
CA LEU A 250 11.37 10.43 -5.44
C LEU A 250 11.64 11.90 -5.83
N ARG A 251 11.53 12.25 -7.11
CA ARG A 251 11.66 13.61 -7.65
C ARG A 251 10.36 14.42 -7.60
N SER A 252 9.22 13.78 -7.33
CA SER A 252 7.94 14.48 -7.27
C SER A 252 7.94 15.53 -6.15
N GLU A 253 7.28 16.65 -6.41
CA GLU A 253 6.99 17.68 -5.40
C GLU A 253 6.07 17.12 -4.30
N ASP A 254 5.19 16.17 -4.65
CA ASP A 254 4.30 15.52 -3.70
C ASP A 254 5.04 14.48 -2.84
N VAL A 255 5.17 14.79 -1.55
CA VAL A 255 5.76 13.89 -0.55
C VAL A 255 5.05 12.54 -0.48
N ALA A 256 3.75 12.48 -0.78
CA ALA A 256 3.00 11.23 -0.79
C ALA A 256 3.46 10.28 -1.91
N LEU A 257 3.77 10.81 -3.10
CA LEU A 257 4.32 9.99 -4.19
C LEU A 257 5.74 9.51 -3.89
N ARG A 258 6.53 10.30 -3.14
CA ARG A 258 7.85 9.90 -2.64
C ARG A 258 7.76 8.77 -1.62
N VAL A 259 6.77 8.80 -0.72
CA VAL A 259 6.45 7.69 0.20
C VAL A 259 6.09 6.43 -0.58
N VAL A 260 5.20 6.56 -1.55
CA VAL A 260 4.74 5.46 -2.40
C VAL A 260 5.92 4.81 -3.15
N SER A 261 6.86 5.60 -3.65
CA SER A 261 8.11 5.12 -4.26
C SER A 261 8.90 4.21 -3.33
N VAL A 262 9.24 4.70 -2.12
CA VAL A 262 9.99 3.90 -1.14
C VAL A 262 9.22 2.65 -0.74
N TRP A 263 7.91 2.78 -0.54
CA TRP A 263 7.07 1.67 -0.13
C TRP A 263 7.06 0.54 -1.15
N ALA A 264 7.01 0.83 -2.45
CA ALA A 264 7.07 -0.17 -3.52
C ALA A 264 8.32 -1.05 -3.42
N TYR A 265 9.49 -0.45 -3.16
CA TYR A 265 10.75 -1.19 -3.00
C TYR A 265 10.81 -1.99 -1.69
N LEU A 266 10.17 -1.51 -0.63
CA LEU A 266 10.02 -2.26 0.62
C LEU A 266 9.12 -3.49 0.45
N LEU A 267 8.06 -3.38 -0.38
CA LEU A 267 7.13 -4.48 -0.69
C LEU A 267 7.81 -5.59 -1.49
N LEU A 268 8.58 -5.25 -2.54
CA LEU A 268 9.27 -6.22 -3.41
C LEU A 268 10.21 -7.17 -2.66
N ARG A 269 10.70 -6.78 -1.48
CA ARG A 269 11.74 -7.51 -0.73
C ARG A 269 11.27 -8.04 0.61
N ASP A 270 9.96 -7.99 0.89
CA ASP A 270 9.35 -8.40 2.16
C ASP A 270 10.22 -7.97 3.35
N PHE A 271 10.32 -6.65 3.53
CA PHE A 271 11.25 -6.03 4.48
C PHE A 271 11.14 -6.57 5.91
N LYS A 272 9.99 -7.16 6.27
CA LYS A 272 9.75 -7.83 7.57
C LYS A 272 10.41 -9.21 7.66
N LYS A 273 10.50 -9.98 6.56
CA LYS A 273 11.13 -11.32 6.55
C LYS A 273 12.63 -11.30 6.28
N VAL A 274 13.15 -10.30 5.56
CA VAL A 274 14.58 -10.19 5.19
C VAL A 274 15.34 -9.27 6.14
N GLY A 275 15.04 -9.34 7.44
CA GLY A 275 15.82 -8.65 8.46
C GLY A 275 17.23 -9.25 8.60
N PRO A 276 18.31 -8.46 8.76
CA PRO A 276 19.67 -8.97 8.97
C PRO A 276 19.84 -9.84 10.22
N LEU A 277 18.83 -9.89 11.10
CA LEU A 277 18.88 -10.46 12.45
C LEU A 277 18.23 -11.85 12.58
N VAL A 278 17.58 -12.37 11.53
CA VAL A 278 16.80 -13.61 11.66
C VAL A 278 17.67 -14.82 12.01
N ASN A 279 18.96 -14.82 11.65
CA ASN A 279 19.93 -15.87 11.97
C ASN A 279 21.35 -15.29 12.05
N MET A 280 21.62 -14.48 13.08
CA MET A 280 22.98 -13.97 13.29
C MET A 280 23.79 -14.96 14.13
N SER A 281 24.95 -15.35 13.61
CA SER A 281 25.97 -16.07 14.37
C SER A 281 26.28 -15.33 15.68
N PRO A 282 26.56 -16.06 16.78
CA PRO A 282 26.93 -15.46 18.05
C PRO A 282 28.12 -14.51 17.84
N ALA A 283 28.11 -13.38 18.53
CA ALA A 283 29.20 -12.41 18.45
C ALA A 283 30.52 -13.09 18.89
N ILE A 284 31.54 -13.02 18.03
CA ILE A 284 32.91 -13.43 18.35
C ILE A 284 33.58 -12.27 19.10
N PRO A 285 34.51 -12.53 20.04
CA PRO A 285 35.29 -11.47 20.68
C PRO A 285 35.91 -10.52 19.65
N LEU A 286 35.68 -9.22 19.83
CA LEU A 286 36.25 -8.16 19.03
C LEU A 286 37.78 -8.17 19.21
N ARG A 287 38.51 -8.51 18.13
CA ARG A 287 39.99 -8.49 18.12
C ARG A 287 40.46 -7.32 17.27
N LEU A 288 40.83 -6.21 17.90
CA LEU A 288 41.23 -4.96 17.24
C LEU A 288 42.38 -5.14 16.24
N GLU A 289 43.31 -6.04 16.56
CA GLU A 289 44.45 -6.40 15.72
C GLU A 289 44.04 -6.90 14.33
N ARG A 290 42.86 -7.53 14.22
CA ARG A 290 42.32 -8.08 12.97
C ARG A 290 41.57 -7.05 12.13
N LEU A 291 41.34 -5.85 12.66
CA LEU A 291 40.68 -4.77 11.92
C LEU A 291 41.70 -3.99 11.08
N PRO A 292 41.36 -3.64 9.82
CA PRO A 292 42.12 -2.66 9.04
C PRO A 292 42.29 -1.33 9.80
N PRO A 293 43.39 -0.59 9.62
CA PRO A 293 43.70 0.61 10.42
C PRO A 293 42.56 1.63 10.50
N ALA A 294 41.92 1.91 9.36
CA ALA A 294 40.81 2.86 9.29
C ALA A 294 39.53 2.41 10.03
N LEU A 295 39.30 1.09 10.17
CA LEU A 295 38.18 0.55 10.96
C LEU A 295 38.55 0.41 12.43
N ARG A 296 39.82 0.12 12.72
CA ARG A 296 40.35 0.07 14.09
C ARG A 296 40.19 1.42 14.76
N GLN A 297 40.60 2.51 14.09
CA GLN A 297 40.46 3.87 14.62
C GLN A 297 39.01 4.19 15.00
N VAL A 298 38.02 3.82 14.16
CA VAL A 298 36.60 4.04 14.46
C VAL A 298 36.15 3.33 15.75
N VAL A 299 36.67 2.14 16.00
CA VAL A 299 36.36 1.35 17.20
C VAL A 299 37.10 1.90 18.42
N GLU A 300 38.34 2.34 18.26
CA GLU A 300 39.14 3.00 19.31
C GLU A 300 38.51 4.33 19.73
N ASP A 301 38.14 5.19 18.77
CA ASP A 301 37.48 6.47 19.00
C ASP A 301 36.16 6.31 19.77
N TYR A 302 35.41 5.24 19.50
CA TYR A 302 34.16 4.94 20.22
C TYR A 302 34.42 4.34 21.62
N GLY A 303 35.46 3.52 21.74
CA GLY A 303 35.78 2.75 22.95
C GLY A 303 35.50 1.25 22.76
N PRO A 304 36.53 0.38 22.64
CA PRO A 304 36.36 -1.05 22.38
C PRO A 304 35.52 -1.80 23.43
N ASP A 305 35.56 -1.36 24.69
CA ASP A 305 34.77 -1.95 25.76
C ASP A 305 33.28 -1.60 25.65
N LYS A 306 32.94 -0.49 25.00
CA LYS A 306 31.55 -0.04 24.79
C LYS A 306 30.90 -0.69 23.57
N CYS A 307 31.68 -1.39 22.74
CA CYS A 307 31.18 -2.11 21.57
C CYS A 307 30.17 -3.21 21.94
N GLU A 308 29.24 -3.46 21.03
CA GLU A 308 28.15 -4.42 21.21
C GLU A 308 28.67 -5.82 21.50
N ALA A 309 29.67 -6.29 20.75
CA ALA A 309 30.26 -7.61 20.95
C ALA A 309 30.88 -7.75 22.36
N SER A 310 31.62 -6.74 22.80
CA SER A 310 32.24 -6.69 24.14
C SER A 310 31.19 -6.70 25.25
N GLN A 311 30.16 -5.87 25.12
CA GLN A 311 29.06 -5.78 26.08
C GLN A 311 28.27 -7.08 26.17
N VAL A 312 27.93 -7.72 25.04
CA VAL A 312 27.21 -9.00 25.03
C VAL A 312 28.02 -10.11 25.69
N ILE A 313 29.33 -10.19 25.43
CA ILE A 313 30.20 -11.20 26.05
C ILE A 313 30.29 -11.00 27.56
N ARG A 314 30.48 -9.76 28.01
CA ARG A 314 30.52 -9.42 29.44
C ARG A 314 29.19 -9.77 30.12
N CYS A 315 28.07 -9.36 29.53
CA CYS A 315 26.74 -9.68 30.04
C CYS A 315 26.51 -11.20 30.13
N ARG A 316 26.95 -11.96 29.12
CA ARG A 316 26.85 -13.42 29.12
C ARG A 316 27.65 -14.05 30.27
N GLN A 317 28.86 -13.57 30.53
CA GLN A 317 29.67 -14.05 31.65
C GLN A 317 28.99 -13.80 33.00
N LEU A 318 28.35 -12.63 33.16
CA LEU A 318 27.58 -12.28 34.37
C LEU A 318 26.38 -13.24 34.55
N VAL A 319 25.56 -13.42 33.51
CA VAL A 319 24.41 -14.34 33.54
C VAL A 319 24.84 -15.77 33.87
N LEU A 320 25.89 -16.27 33.20
CA LEU A 320 26.42 -17.61 33.48
C LEU A 320 26.94 -17.72 34.93
N GLY A 321 27.54 -16.67 35.48
CA GLY A 321 27.94 -16.60 36.89
C GLY A 321 26.76 -16.71 37.85
N ILE A 322 25.66 -16.00 37.58
CA ILE A 322 24.41 -16.05 38.36
C ILE A 322 23.83 -17.48 38.31
N VAL A 323 23.76 -18.09 37.13
CA VAL A 323 23.24 -19.45 36.94
C VAL A 323 24.10 -20.49 37.68
N ARG A 324 25.44 -20.40 37.59
CA ARG A 324 26.35 -21.31 38.32
C ARG A 324 26.14 -21.23 39.83
N ARG A 325 25.98 -20.03 40.40
CA ARG A 325 25.70 -19.86 41.83
C ARG A 325 24.38 -20.51 42.24
N LEU A 326 23.35 -20.44 41.40
CA LEU A 326 22.10 -21.15 41.64
C LEU A 326 22.32 -22.67 41.69
N SER A 327 23.14 -23.23 40.79
CA SER A 327 23.45 -24.66 40.79
C SER A 327 24.15 -25.12 42.08
N HIS A 328 25.02 -24.28 42.66
CA HIS A 328 25.73 -24.61 43.90
C HIS A 328 24.89 -24.42 45.17
N HIS A 329 24.17 -23.31 45.29
CA HIS A 329 23.50 -22.93 46.54
C HIS A 329 22.00 -23.20 46.57
N ARG A 330 21.38 -23.48 45.42
CA ARG A 330 19.92 -23.67 45.24
C ARG A 330 19.05 -22.53 45.80
N ASP A 331 19.61 -21.34 45.95
CA ASP A 331 18.90 -20.14 46.44
C ASP A 331 18.21 -19.40 45.28
N HIS A 332 16.94 -19.75 45.04
CA HIS A 332 16.11 -19.13 44.01
C HIS A 332 15.75 -17.66 44.30
N ARG A 333 15.79 -17.22 45.57
CA ARG A 333 15.54 -15.81 45.93
C ARG A 333 16.72 -14.95 45.51
N LYS A 334 17.92 -15.36 45.89
CA LYS A 334 19.15 -14.65 45.51
C LYS A 334 19.33 -14.64 44.00
N PHE A 335 19.09 -15.77 43.33
CA PHE A 335 19.06 -15.84 41.88
C PHE A 335 18.08 -14.83 41.26
N GLY A 336 16.82 -14.80 41.70
CA GLY A 336 15.81 -13.87 41.18
C GLY A 336 16.21 -12.41 41.38
N THR A 337 16.77 -12.07 42.54
CA THR A 337 17.21 -10.71 42.87
C THR A 337 18.39 -10.27 42.00
N GLU A 338 19.41 -11.13 41.86
CA GLU A 338 20.58 -10.87 41.01
C GLU A 338 20.19 -10.77 39.52
N MET A 339 19.23 -11.58 39.07
CA MET A 339 18.76 -11.53 37.68
C MET A 339 18.00 -10.24 37.38
N VAL A 340 17.11 -9.79 38.28
CA VAL A 340 16.40 -8.52 38.11
C VAL A 340 17.38 -7.34 38.12
N ALA A 341 18.39 -7.36 39.00
CA ALA A 341 19.45 -6.36 39.00
C ALA A 341 20.19 -6.32 37.65
N PHE A 342 20.58 -7.48 37.12
CA PHE A 342 21.19 -7.60 35.80
C PHE A 342 20.32 -7.01 34.68
N LEU A 343 19.03 -7.40 34.62
CA LEU A 343 18.10 -6.92 33.59
C LEU A 343 17.92 -5.39 33.65
N THR A 344 17.81 -4.84 34.87
CA THR A 344 17.61 -3.40 35.07
C THR A 344 18.86 -2.58 34.79
N GLU A 345 20.04 -3.08 35.15
CA GLU A 345 21.32 -2.38 34.94
C GLU A 345 21.73 -2.37 33.46
N HIS A 346 21.58 -3.50 32.77
CA HIS A 346 22.07 -3.66 31.40
C HIS A 346 20.99 -3.46 30.33
N GLY A 347 19.71 -3.61 30.69
CA GLY A 347 18.60 -3.35 29.78
C GLY A 347 18.40 -4.37 28.65
N ARG A 348 18.98 -5.57 28.77
CA ARG A 348 19.08 -6.58 27.70
C ARG A 348 18.32 -7.86 28.03
N HIS A 349 17.54 -8.38 27.09
CA HIS A 349 16.91 -9.69 27.24
C HIS A 349 17.93 -10.84 27.20
N LEU A 350 17.56 -11.93 27.87
CA LEU A 350 18.35 -13.13 27.96
C LEU A 350 18.44 -13.88 26.62
N ASP A 351 17.49 -13.74 25.70
CA ASP A 351 17.58 -14.35 24.37
C ASP A 351 18.73 -13.79 23.53
N ILE A 352 18.98 -12.47 23.61
CA ILE A 352 20.11 -11.81 22.96
C ILE A 352 21.42 -12.18 23.65
N VAL A 353 21.47 -12.09 24.99
CA VAL A 353 22.69 -12.33 25.78
C VAL A 353 23.15 -13.79 25.64
N MET A 354 22.20 -14.73 25.68
CA MET A 354 22.44 -16.18 25.59
C MET A 354 22.37 -16.73 24.16
N ALA A 355 22.32 -15.86 23.14
CA ALA A 355 22.34 -16.29 21.74
C ALA A 355 23.54 -17.20 21.45
N GLY A 356 23.28 -18.35 20.81
CA GLY A 356 24.28 -19.39 20.53
C GLY A 356 24.55 -20.36 21.70
N TYR A 357 24.06 -20.08 22.92
CA TYR A 357 24.16 -20.96 24.09
C TYR A 357 22.79 -21.50 24.53
N ALA A 358 21.73 -20.71 24.35
CA ALA A 358 20.35 -21.08 24.60
C ALA A 358 19.51 -20.89 23.33
N SER A 359 18.75 -21.93 22.96
CA SER A 359 17.71 -21.82 21.93
C SER A 359 16.35 -21.85 22.60
N TRP A 360 15.59 -20.77 22.41
CA TRP A 360 14.24 -20.59 22.94
C TRP A 360 13.16 -20.84 21.87
N LYS A 361 13.55 -20.85 20.59
CA LYS A 361 12.66 -21.09 19.45
C LYS A 361 12.62 -22.58 19.11
N GLY A 362 11.45 -23.09 18.72
CA GLY A 362 11.26 -24.52 18.44
C GLY A 362 11.31 -25.35 19.73
N ALA A 363 11.99 -26.51 19.70
CA ALA A 363 12.23 -27.30 20.89
C ALA A 363 13.35 -26.66 21.74
N PRO A 364 13.08 -26.14 22.95
CA PRO A 364 14.09 -25.43 23.72
C PRO A 364 15.23 -26.37 24.16
N CYS A 365 16.47 -25.90 24.04
CA CYS A 365 17.62 -26.70 24.46
C CYS A 365 17.66 -26.87 26.00
N ALA A 366 18.51 -27.78 26.51
CA ALA A 366 18.60 -28.05 27.95
C ALA A 366 18.90 -26.79 28.78
N VAL A 367 19.79 -25.91 28.29
CA VAL A 367 20.13 -24.64 28.94
C VAL A 367 18.91 -23.71 29.02
N ALA A 368 18.18 -23.55 27.91
CA ALA A 368 16.97 -22.74 27.86
C ALA A 368 15.88 -23.27 28.81
N ARG A 369 15.66 -24.59 28.84
CA ARG A 369 14.71 -25.23 29.77
C ARG A 369 15.10 -25.01 31.23
N HIS A 370 16.37 -25.20 31.57
CA HIS A 370 16.86 -25.00 32.93
C HIS A 370 16.68 -23.54 33.38
N LEU A 371 17.07 -22.59 32.55
CA LEU A 371 16.94 -21.16 32.85
C LEU A 371 15.47 -20.74 32.94
N SER A 372 14.61 -21.23 32.05
CA SER A 372 13.16 -21.00 32.11
C SER A 372 12.55 -21.49 33.42
N ALA A 373 12.88 -22.72 33.84
CA ALA A 373 12.41 -23.28 35.10
C ALA A 373 12.93 -22.49 36.31
N ALA A 374 14.20 -22.09 36.29
CA ALA A 374 14.79 -21.27 37.35
C ALA A 374 14.10 -19.91 37.49
N LEU A 375 13.80 -19.23 36.37
CA LEU A 375 13.03 -17.97 36.34
C LEU A 375 11.64 -18.17 36.92
N SER A 376 10.91 -19.20 36.48
CA SER A 376 9.55 -19.50 36.97
C SER A 376 9.52 -19.74 38.48
N THR A 377 10.46 -20.54 39.01
CA THR A 377 10.57 -20.80 40.46
C THR A 377 10.93 -19.54 41.23
N ALA A 378 11.86 -18.73 40.73
CA ALA A 378 12.23 -17.47 41.37
C ALA A 378 11.08 -16.47 41.43
N VAL A 379 10.24 -16.38 40.38
CA VAL A 379 9.01 -15.58 40.40
C VAL A 379 8.10 -16.00 41.55
N LYS A 380 7.84 -17.30 41.71
CA LYS A 380 6.98 -17.82 42.80
C LYS A 380 7.56 -17.47 44.18
N VAL A 381 8.87 -17.62 44.36
CA VAL A 381 9.57 -17.33 45.62
C VAL A 381 9.52 -15.84 45.96
N LEU A 382 9.72 -14.94 44.98
CA LEU A 382 9.65 -13.49 45.19
C LEU A 382 8.23 -13.04 45.53
N ARG A 383 7.21 -13.54 44.81
CA ARG A 383 5.79 -13.25 45.11
C ARG A 383 5.39 -13.72 46.51
N GLY A 384 5.79 -14.93 46.89
CA GLY A 384 5.49 -15.49 48.23
C GLY A 384 6.10 -14.69 49.39
N ARG A 385 7.07 -13.79 49.12
CA ARG A 385 7.67 -12.89 50.10
C ARG A 385 7.22 -11.44 49.97
N GLY A 386 6.26 -11.15 49.10
CA GLY A 386 5.72 -9.80 48.87
C GLY A 386 6.58 -8.89 47.99
N ASP A 387 7.64 -9.40 47.32
CA ASP A 387 8.46 -8.60 46.39
C ASP A 387 7.84 -8.60 44.98
N SER A 388 6.68 -7.97 44.85
CA SER A 388 5.86 -7.99 43.64
C SER A 388 6.54 -7.31 42.44
N SER A 389 7.25 -6.21 42.66
CA SER A 389 7.92 -5.47 41.57
C SER A 389 9.01 -6.30 40.90
N ARG A 390 9.93 -6.89 41.67
CA ARG A 390 10.98 -7.76 41.10
C ARG A 390 10.39 -9.01 40.47
N ALA A 391 9.34 -9.56 41.08
CA ALA A 391 8.63 -10.71 40.51
C ALA A 391 8.00 -10.39 39.16
N ASP A 392 7.44 -9.19 38.99
CA ASP A 392 6.82 -8.73 37.73
C ASP A 392 7.85 -8.61 36.61
N THR A 393 8.99 -7.95 36.86
CA THR A 393 10.11 -7.87 35.89
C THR A 393 10.57 -9.26 35.44
N LEU A 394 10.78 -10.17 36.40
CA LEU A 394 11.26 -11.51 36.10
C LEU A 394 10.21 -12.38 35.40
N HIS A 395 8.93 -12.17 35.73
CA HIS A 395 7.82 -12.85 35.08
C HIS A 395 7.65 -12.39 33.64
N LEU A 396 7.74 -11.09 33.39
CA LEU A 396 7.74 -10.52 32.05
C LEU A 396 8.88 -11.09 31.20
N GLU A 397 10.10 -11.19 31.74
CA GLU A 397 11.21 -11.82 31.03
C GLU A 397 10.94 -13.30 30.73
N HIS A 398 10.44 -14.04 31.72
CA HIS A 398 10.07 -15.45 31.52
C HIS A 398 9.02 -15.62 30.41
N LEU A 399 7.97 -14.80 30.43
CA LEU A 399 6.92 -14.81 29.40
C LEU A 399 7.47 -14.37 28.04
N TYR A 400 8.34 -13.37 27.98
CA TYR A 400 8.98 -12.94 26.73
C TYR A 400 9.75 -14.08 26.04
N LEU A 401 10.39 -14.94 26.83
CA LEU A 401 11.16 -16.09 26.36
C LEU A 401 10.31 -17.31 26.01
N THR A 402 9.13 -17.47 26.61
CA THR A 402 8.34 -18.73 26.53
C THR A 402 6.97 -18.58 25.88
N ALA A 403 6.32 -17.43 26.00
CA ALA A 403 4.95 -17.14 25.55
C ALA A 403 4.78 -15.63 25.28
N ARG A 404 5.31 -15.15 24.15
CA ARG A 404 5.37 -13.71 23.82
C ARG A 404 4.01 -13.00 23.84
N GLU A 405 2.95 -13.65 23.39
CA GLU A 405 1.58 -13.07 23.43
C GLU A 405 1.10 -12.83 24.87
N GLY A 406 1.39 -13.77 25.77
CA GLY A 406 1.08 -13.63 27.20
C GLY A 406 1.93 -12.53 27.87
N ALA A 407 3.16 -12.30 27.39
CA ALA A 407 4.04 -11.26 27.92
C ALA A 407 3.45 -9.86 27.73
N SER A 408 2.91 -9.57 26.54
CA SER A 408 2.33 -8.26 26.23
C SER A 408 1.06 -7.97 27.03
N GLN A 409 0.17 -8.97 27.16
CA GLN A 409 -1.03 -8.84 28.00
C GLN A 409 -0.65 -8.57 29.45
N TYR A 410 0.35 -9.30 29.97
CA TYR A 410 0.81 -9.10 31.33
C TYR A 410 1.52 -7.75 31.53
N ALA A 411 2.26 -7.26 30.53
CA ALA A 411 2.90 -5.94 30.58
C ALA A 411 1.90 -4.81 30.75
N LYS A 412 0.72 -4.89 30.10
CA LYS A 412 -0.38 -3.93 30.30
C LYS A 412 -0.87 -3.93 31.76
N VAL A 413 -0.96 -5.11 32.39
CA VAL A 413 -1.34 -5.26 33.81
C VAL A 413 -0.28 -4.68 34.74
N VAL A 414 1.01 -4.82 34.39
CA VAL A 414 2.11 -4.20 35.14
C VAL A 414 2.05 -2.68 35.03
N LEU A 415 1.91 -2.11 33.82
CA LEU A 415 1.83 -0.66 33.63
C LEU A 415 0.59 -0.02 34.25
N ALA A 416 -0.52 -0.76 34.37
CA ALA A 416 -1.71 -0.29 35.08
C ALA A 416 -1.46 -0.12 36.59
N ARG A 417 -0.52 -0.89 37.17
CA ARG A 417 -0.13 -0.83 38.58
C ARG A 417 1.04 0.12 38.80
N ASP A 418 2.04 0.08 37.92
CA ASP A 418 3.23 0.93 37.92
C ASP A 418 3.50 1.46 36.50
N PRO A 419 3.06 2.69 36.18
CA PRO A 419 3.30 3.30 34.88
C PRO A 419 4.78 3.52 34.53
N ARG A 420 5.68 3.43 35.51
CA ARG A 420 7.12 3.65 35.36
C ARG A 420 7.93 2.35 35.23
N ASP A 421 7.28 1.18 35.17
CA ASP A 421 7.98 -0.08 35.00
C ASP A 421 8.67 -0.17 33.62
N LEU A 422 10.00 -0.09 33.62
CA LEU A 422 10.83 -0.11 32.42
C LEU A 422 10.64 -1.41 31.61
N TRP A 423 10.56 -2.55 32.28
CA TRP A 423 10.55 -3.85 31.58
C TRP A 423 9.23 -4.07 30.86
N ALA A 424 8.12 -3.64 31.47
CA ALA A 424 6.81 -3.65 30.85
C ALA A 424 6.76 -2.76 29.60
N HIS A 425 7.35 -1.56 29.65
CA HIS A 425 7.51 -0.71 28.46
C HIS A 425 8.30 -1.41 27.36
N LEU A 426 9.45 -2.03 27.69
CA LEU A 426 10.28 -2.73 26.70
C LEU A 426 9.54 -3.92 26.06
N VAL A 427 8.85 -4.73 26.85
CA VAL A 427 8.05 -5.87 26.35
C VAL A 427 6.95 -5.39 25.40
N LEU A 428 6.21 -4.33 25.74
CA LEU A 428 5.21 -3.76 24.83
C LEU A 428 5.82 -3.16 23.57
N CYS A 429 7.02 -2.58 23.66
CA CYS A 429 7.70 -2.03 22.49
C CYS A 429 8.16 -3.10 21.49
N ASP A 430 8.32 -4.35 21.93
CA ASP A 430 8.62 -5.49 21.07
C ASP A 430 7.37 -6.24 20.61
N ALA A 431 6.26 -6.03 21.32
CA ALA A 431 4.98 -6.63 20.99
C ALA A 431 4.47 -6.01 19.69
N ASN A 432 4.48 -6.80 18.61
CA ASN A 432 4.01 -6.38 17.31
C ASN A 432 2.49 -6.54 17.20
N GLU A 433 1.73 -5.78 18.00
CA GLU A 433 0.27 -5.90 18.15
C GLU A 433 -0.55 -5.11 17.11
N GLY A 434 0.08 -4.52 16.09
CA GLY A 434 -0.62 -3.77 15.03
C GLY A 434 -1.11 -2.36 15.42
N ASP A 435 -1.22 -2.05 16.72
CA ASP A 435 -1.53 -0.71 17.25
C ASP A 435 -0.30 0.22 17.20
N ILE A 436 -0.17 0.98 16.10
CA ILE A 436 0.93 1.92 15.91
C ILE A 436 0.88 3.06 16.92
N ASP A 437 -0.31 3.59 17.20
CA ASP A 437 -0.47 4.75 18.08
C ASP A 437 -0.23 4.40 19.55
N GLY A 438 -0.68 3.22 19.98
CA GLY A 438 -0.31 2.65 21.27
C GLY A 438 1.21 2.49 21.41
N LEU A 439 1.88 1.98 20.37
CA LEU A 439 3.34 1.86 20.36
C LEU A 439 4.05 3.22 20.45
N ILE A 440 3.63 4.20 19.64
CA ILE A 440 4.20 5.56 19.66
C ILE A 440 4.06 6.17 21.07
N ARG A 441 2.86 6.09 21.66
CA ARG A 441 2.58 6.62 23.01
C ARG A 441 3.44 5.93 24.06
N THR A 442 3.54 4.60 24.01
CA THR A 442 4.35 3.80 24.93
C THR A 442 5.83 4.18 24.85
N CYS A 443 6.41 4.20 23.65
CA CYS A 443 7.82 4.56 23.48
C CYS A 443 8.11 6.01 23.88
N ARG A 444 7.26 6.98 23.47
CA ARG A 444 7.44 8.40 23.83
C ARG A 444 7.37 8.61 25.33
N ARG A 445 6.37 8.01 26.00
CA ARG A 445 6.24 8.07 27.45
C ARG A 445 7.49 7.52 28.13
N ALA A 446 7.95 6.34 27.75
CA ALA A 446 9.14 5.72 28.32
C ALA A 446 10.39 6.59 28.13
N LEU A 447 10.57 7.21 26.96
CA LEU A 447 11.73 8.08 26.69
C LEU A 447 11.69 9.41 27.46
N LEU A 448 10.50 9.95 27.73
CA LEU A 448 10.32 11.24 28.43
C LEU A 448 10.30 11.09 29.95
N GLU A 449 9.60 10.08 30.46
CA GLU A 449 9.27 9.97 31.89
C GLU A 449 10.24 9.10 32.68
N LEU A 450 11.11 8.33 32.03
CA LEU A 450 12.07 7.44 32.71
C LEU A 450 13.47 8.09 32.77
N PRO A 451 13.90 8.62 33.94
CA PRO A 451 15.10 9.44 34.05
C PRO A 451 16.42 8.67 33.91
N ARG A 452 16.40 7.34 34.04
CA ARG A 452 17.59 6.47 34.00
C ARG A 452 17.36 5.25 33.13
N LEU A 453 17.46 5.44 31.82
CA LEU A 453 17.44 4.36 30.85
C LEU A 453 18.87 3.85 30.57
N PRO A 454 19.14 2.55 30.72
CA PRO A 454 20.32 1.93 30.13
C PRO A 454 20.40 2.27 28.63
N LEU A 455 21.62 2.42 28.11
CA LEU A 455 21.83 2.81 26.72
C LEU A 455 21.10 1.88 25.72
N ASP A 456 21.16 0.57 25.98
CA ASP A 456 20.50 -0.45 25.15
C ASP A 456 18.98 -0.28 25.12
N SER A 457 18.36 -0.11 26.30
CA SER A 457 16.92 0.15 26.43
C SER A 457 16.51 1.44 25.72
N ARG A 458 17.28 2.53 25.88
CA ARG A 458 17.02 3.79 25.17
C ARG A 458 17.09 3.61 23.65
N GLN A 459 18.15 2.98 23.16
CA GLN A 459 18.35 2.73 21.73
C GLN A 459 17.21 1.88 21.16
N ARG A 460 16.76 0.86 21.89
CA ARG A 460 15.63 0.02 21.49
C ARG A 460 14.33 0.81 21.39
N LEU A 461 14.00 1.61 22.40
CA LEU A 461 12.81 2.47 22.40
C LEU A 461 12.86 3.48 21.24
N GLN A 462 14.00 4.13 21.02
CA GLN A 462 14.20 5.05 19.89
C GLN A 462 14.00 4.36 18.55
N LYS A 463 14.56 3.15 18.39
CA LYS A 463 14.40 2.35 17.18
C LYS A 463 12.93 1.99 16.97
N SER A 464 12.23 1.44 17.97
CA SER A 464 10.81 1.10 17.86
C SER A 464 9.95 2.31 17.51
N LEU A 465 10.18 3.44 18.18
CA LEU A 465 9.47 4.69 17.92
C LEU A 465 9.70 5.22 16.49
N MET A 466 10.96 5.22 16.01
CA MET A 466 11.30 5.63 14.65
C MET A 466 10.52 4.82 13.60
N ILE A 467 10.41 3.51 13.79
CA ILE A 467 9.69 2.61 12.88
C ILE A 467 8.21 2.94 12.87
N ALA A 468 7.63 3.06 14.07
CA ALA A 468 6.21 3.33 14.24
C ALA A 468 5.82 4.69 13.62
N LEU A 469 6.66 5.71 13.81
CA LEU A 469 6.48 7.02 13.18
C LEU A 469 6.57 6.95 11.65
N MET A 470 7.55 6.21 11.10
CA MET A 470 7.62 6.02 9.65
C MET A 470 6.40 5.26 9.11
N GLN A 471 5.91 4.25 9.84
CA GLN A 471 4.70 3.51 9.48
C GLN A 471 3.46 4.41 9.50
N LYS A 472 3.26 5.19 10.57
CA LYS A 472 2.17 6.18 10.66
C LYS A 472 2.25 7.19 9.52
N ALA A 473 3.44 7.70 9.23
CA ALA A 473 3.67 8.59 8.09
C ALA A 473 3.27 7.96 6.76
N PHE A 474 3.60 6.68 6.55
CA PHE A 474 3.25 5.97 5.32
C PHE A 474 1.74 5.86 5.17
N VAL A 475 1.04 5.45 6.23
CA VAL A 475 -0.43 5.37 6.23
C VAL A 475 -1.05 6.72 5.90
N TYR A 476 -0.59 7.78 6.57
CA TYR A 476 -1.17 9.11 6.44
C TYR A 476 -0.88 9.72 5.07
N LEU A 477 0.35 9.63 4.59
CA LEU A 477 0.74 10.26 3.33
C LEU A 477 0.21 9.50 2.13
N ALA A 478 0.28 8.17 2.11
CA ALA A 478 -0.25 7.40 0.98
C ALA A 478 -1.79 7.37 0.99
N GLY A 479 -2.42 7.37 2.17
CA GLY A 479 -3.87 7.34 2.35
C GLY A 479 -4.57 8.70 2.26
N ALA A 480 -3.86 9.81 2.40
CA ALA A 480 -4.47 11.14 2.33
C ALA A 480 -4.70 11.60 0.89
N ALA A 481 -5.92 12.08 0.62
CA ALA A 481 -6.21 12.80 -0.60
C ALA A 481 -5.50 14.18 -0.61
N PRO A 482 -5.28 14.80 -1.79
CA PRO A 482 -4.63 16.12 -1.87
C PRO A 482 -5.34 17.23 -1.08
N SER A 483 -6.65 17.09 -0.83
CA SER A 483 -7.47 18.01 -0.04
C SER A 483 -7.33 17.84 1.48
N GLU A 484 -6.76 16.73 1.95
CA GLU A 484 -6.60 16.40 3.37
C GLU A 484 -5.27 16.90 3.91
N GLU A 485 -5.09 18.23 3.88
CA GLU A 485 -3.84 18.90 4.26
C GLU A 485 -3.37 18.55 5.69
N HIS A 486 -4.30 18.45 6.64
CA HIS A 486 -3.98 18.12 8.02
C HIS A 486 -3.37 16.71 8.17
N LYS A 487 -3.98 15.68 7.55
CA LYS A 487 -3.41 14.32 7.55
C LYS A 487 -2.03 14.30 6.90
N ARG A 488 -1.85 15.06 5.81
CA ARG A 488 -0.54 15.16 5.15
C ARG A 488 0.50 15.84 6.05
N ALA A 489 0.14 16.92 6.73
CA ALA A 489 1.02 17.61 7.66
C ALA A 489 1.48 16.71 8.82
N VAL A 490 0.55 15.95 9.43
CA VAL A 490 0.87 14.97 10.48
C VAL A 490 1.82 13.90 9.95
N GLY A 491 1.60 13.39 8.74
CA GLY A 491 2.48 12.41 8.11
C GLY A 491 3.89 12.93 7.85
N VAL A 492 4.05 14.17 7.39
CA VAL A 492 5.37 14.83 7.23
C VAL A 492 6.06 14.98 8.59
N ARG A 493 5.33 15.45 9.61
CA ARG A 493 5.90 15.62 10.96
C ARG A 493 6.40 14.31 11.54
N CYS A 494 5.67 13.21 11.35
CA CYS A 494 6.12 11.89 11.77
C CYS A 494 7.45 11.49 11.10
N LEU A 495 7.67 11.84 9.83
CA LEU A 495 8.96 11.61 9.16
C LEU A 495 10.08 12.49 9.71
N GLU A 496 9.80 13.74 10.04
CA GLU A 496 10.77 14.66 10.65
C GLU A 496 11.22 14.13 12.03
N ASP A 497 10.28 13.78 12.90
CA ASP A 497 10.55 13.19 14.21
C ASP A 497 11.35 11.87 14.07
N ALA A 498 10.98 11.03 13.10
CA ALA A 498 11.70 9.78 12.83
C ALA A 498 13.14 10.03 12.34
N LEU A 499 13.37 11.09 11.55
CA LEU A 499 14.71 11.46 11.09
C LEU A 499 15.60 11.94 12.25
N GLU A 500 15.05 12.76 13.15
CA GLU A 500 15.77 13.24 14.34
C GLU A 500 16.15 12.08 15.27
N LEU A 501 15.23 11.14 15.48
CA LEU A 501 15.50 9.90 16.22
C LEU A 501 16.58 9.06 15.55
N ALA A 502 16.55 8.94 14.22
CA ALA A 502 17.55 8.22 13.46
C ALA A 502 18.94 8.87 13.57
N ASP A 503 19.02 10.20 13.48
CA ASP A 503 20.28 10.95 13.64
C ASP A 503 20.85 10.77 15.05
N THR A 504 20.00 10.89 16.07
CA THR A 504 20.37 10.66 17.47
C THR A 504 20.88 9.23 17.68
N TYR A 505 20.13 8.23 17.19
CA TYR A 505 20.51 6.83 17.30
C TYR A 505 21.85 6.55 16.62
N VAL A 506 22.04 7.02 15.38
CA VAL A 506 23.26 6.81 14.60
C VAL A 506 24.47 7.44 15.28
N SER A 507 24.31 8.58 15.95
CA SER A 507 25.39 9.23 16.70
C SER A 507 25.82 8.50 17.97
N GLN A 508 24.91 7.74 18.59
CA GLN A 508 25.12 7.07 19.89
C GLN A 508 25.38 5.56 19.76
N ALA A 509 25.09 4.96 18.60
CA ALA A 509 25.15 3.51 18.42
C ALA A 509 26.60 2.98 18.33
N PRO A 510 26.88 1.80 18.92
CA PRO A 510 28.14 1.12 18.71
C PRO A 510 28.43 0.83 17.22
N PRO A 511 29.68 0.99 16.76
CA PRO A 511 30.05 0.76 15.35
C PRO A 511 29.93 -0.72 14.92
N ASP A 512 29.79 -1.63 15.88
CA ASP A 512 29.58 -3.07 15.67
C ASP A 512 28.16 -3.53 16.04
N LEU A 513 27.22 -2.61 16.26
CA LEU A 513 25.82 -2.95 16.50
C LEU A 513 25.13 -3.34 15.17
N PRO A 514 24.59 -4.57 15.03
CA PRO A 514 24.01 -5.01 13.75
C PRO A 514 22.78 -4.23 13.31
N SER A 515 21.96 -3.75 14.25
CA SER A 515 20.75 -2.96 13.94
C SER A 515 21.07 -1.58 13.37
N LEU A 516 22.30 -1.10 13.49
CA LEU A 516 22.71 0.19 12.95
C LEU A 516 22.61 0.24 11.41
N LEU A 517 22.88 -0.87 10.72
CA LEU A 517 22.66 -0.96 9.27
C LEU A 517 21.20 -0.68 8.92
N TRP A 518 20.29 -1.21 9.72
CA TRP A 518 18.86 -1.04 9.51
C TRP A 518 18.42 0.39 9.78
N THR A 519 18.85 0.99 10.88
CA THR A 519 18.57 2.41 11.16
C THR A 519 19.11 3.32 10.05
N LEU A 520 20.28 3.01 9.49
CA LEU A 520 20.82 3.74 8.34
C LEU A 520 19.95 3.59 7.09
N ASP A 521 19.35 2.42 6.83
CA ASP A 521 18.39 2.24 5.74
C ASP A 521 17.16 3.15 5.93
N TYR A 522 16.56 3.16 7.12
CA TYR A 522 15.44 4.06 7.46
C TYR A 522 15.81 5.52 7.28
N ARG A 523 16.96 5.93 7.83
CA ARG A 523 17.47 7.29 7.70
C ARG A 523 17.62 7.69 6.23
N ILE A 524 18.17 6.82 5.39
CA ILE A 524 18.32 7.06 3.95
C ILE A 524 16.94 7.22 3.30
N PHE A 525 15.99 6.31 3.55
CA PHE A 525 14.65 6.39 3.00
C PHE A 525 13.92 7.67 3.42
N ILE A 526 13.91 7.99 4.70
CA ILE A 526 13.27 9.20 5.25
C ILE A 526 13.92 10.46 4.65
N THR A 527 15.26 10.48 4.54
CA THR A 527 15.99 11.59 3.91
C THR A 527 15.60 11.77 2.45
N LEU A 528 15.49 10.69 1.67
CA LEU A 528 15.06 10.74 0.27
C LEU A 528 13.61 11.23 0.16
N ILE A 529 12.72 10.76 1.05
CA ILE A 529 11.31 11.18 1.06
C ILE A 529 11.19 12.66 1.40
N LEU A 530 11.81 13.14 2.49
CA LEU A 530 11.66 14.54 2.93
C LEU A 530 12.35 15.52 1.98
N ARG A 531 13.58 15.21 1.57
CA ARG A 531 14.39 16.14 0.76
C ARG A 531 14.05 16.09 -0.73
N GLY A 532 13.56 14.95 -1.23
CA GLY A 532 13.05 14.75 -2.58
C GLY A 532 13.90 15.42 -3.66
N PRO A 533 13.32 16.32 -4.48
CA PRO A 533 14.03 16.92 -5.60
C PRO A 533 15.14 17.91 -5.20
N LYS A 534 15.20 18.38 -3.95
CA LYS A 534 16.09 19.47 -3.53
C LYS A 534 17.54 19.05 -3.33
N SER A 535 17.80 17.79 -2.98
CA SER A 535 19.14 17.35 -2.55
C SER A 535 19.75 16.22 -3.37
N GLY A 536 18.94 15.48 -4.14
CA GLY A 536 19.37 14.27 -4.85
C GLY A 536 20.09 13.28 -3.93
N LEU A 537 21.04 12.52 -4.48
CA LEU A 537 21.82 11.53 -3.73
C LEU A 537 22.94 12.15 -2.85
N LYS A 538 23.20 13.45 -2.93
CA LYS A 538 24.26 14.11 -2.15
C LYS A 538 23.97 14.08 -0.66
N SER A 539 22.70 14.25 -0.27
CA SER A 539 22.24 14.25 1.13
C SER A 539 22.48 12.92 1.85
N ILE A 540 22.49 11.80 1.13
CA ILE A 540 22.61 10.46 1.72
C ILE A 540 24.04 9.91 1.69
N GLN A 541 24.99 10.60 1.04
CA GLN A 541 26.39 10.14 0.95
C GLN A 541 27.04 9.86 2.31
N PRO A 542 26.85 10.69 3.37
CA PRO A 542 27.38 10.38 4.69
C PRO A 542 26.85 9.04 5.23
N SER A 543 25.54 8.78 5.09
CA SER A 543 24.92 7.53 5.49
C SER A 543 25.48 6.33 4.72
N LEU A 544 25.69 6.47 3.40
CA LEU A 544 26.24 5.39 2.57
C LEU A 544 27.69 5.04 2.94
N ARG A 545 28.53 6.05 3.20
CA ARG A 545 29.92 5.85 3.67
C ARG A 545 29.93 5.13 5.02
N MET A 546 29.08 5.55 5.94
CA MET A 546 28.93 4.90 7.24
C MET A 546 28.45 3.46 7.08
N TYR A 547 27.42 3.22 6.28
CA TYR A 547 26.90 1.88 6.01
C TYR A 547 27.99 0.94 5.49
N LYS A 548 28.83 1.38 4.55
CA LYS A 548 29.95 0.59 4.02
C LYS A 548 30.92 0.18 5.14
N ARG A 549 31.29 1.12 6.02
CA ARG A 549 32.19 0.86 7.16
C ARG A 549 31.57 -0.16 8.13
N ILE A 550 30.33 0.06 8.54
CA ILE A 550 29.63 -0.84 9.47
C ILE A 550 29.46 -2.24 8.86
N LYS A 551 29.12 -2.34 7.57
CA LYS A 551 29.00 -3.62 6.86
C LYS A 551 30.33 -4.40 6.88
N CYS A 552 31.46 -3.72 6.70
CA CYS A 552 32.79 -4.34 6.81
C CYS A 552 33.07 -4.83 8.24
N ILE A 553 32.77 -4.03 9.27
CA ILE A 553 32.95 -4.44 10.68
C ILE A 553 32.11 -5.68 11.00
N GLN A 554 30.83 -5.69 10.60
CA GLN A 554 29.94 -6.85 10.80
C GLN A 554 30.47 -8.11 10.11
N HIS A 555 30.95 -7.98 8.88
CA HIS A 555 31.51 -9.10 8.12
C HIS A 555 32.74 -9.71 8.82
N LEU A 556 33.63 -8.88 9.36
CA LEU A 556 34.81 -9.32 10.09
C LEU A 556 34.46 -9.98 11.43
N LEU A 557 33.43 -9.49 12.13
CA LEU A 557 33.05 -9.98 13.45
C LEU A 557 32.21 -11.25 13.44
N ARG A 558 31.36 -11.42 12.42
CA ARG A 558 30.33 -12.47 12.40
C ARG A 558 30.42 -13.37 11.17
N GLY A 559 31.39 -13.12 10.29
CA GLY A 559 31.52 -13.77 9.01
C GLY A 559 30.58 -13.19 7.94
N PRO A 560 30.58 -13.75 6.72
CA PRO A 560 29.58 -13.40 5.73
C PRO A 560 28.17 -13.63 6.27
N PRO A 561 27.22 -12.71 6.03
CA PRO A 561 25.82 -13.04 6.30
C PRO A 561 25.45 -14.30 5.52
N PRO A 562 24.57 -15.17 6.05
CA PRO A 562 24.06 -16.31 5.29
C PRO A 562 23.58 -15.83 3.92
N GLN A 563 23.88 -16.59 2.86
CA GLN A 563 23.63 -16.21 1.46
C GLN A 563 22.24 -15.56 1.33
N ARG A 564 22.22 -14.24 1.16
CA ARG A 564 20.97 -13.51 0.97
C ARG A 564 20.54 -13.68 -0.48
N PRO A 565 19.27 -13.98 -0.76
CA PRO A 565 18.77 -14.09 -2.13
C PRO A 565 18.59 -12.69 -2.75
N GLY A 566 19.69 -12.00 -3.05
CA GLY A 566 19.73 -10.75 -3.82
C GLY A 566 19.82 -9.44 -3.03
N PRO A 567 19.72 -8.29 -3.73
CA PRO A 567 19.96 -6.95 -3.17
C PRO A 567 18.90 -6.53 -2.13
N THR A 568 19.26 -5.57 -1.28
CA THR A 568 18.34 -4.91 -0.34
C THR A 568 17.40 -3.94 -1.06
N ALA A 569 16.26 -3.58 -0.44
CA ALA A 569 15.34 -2.58 -0.98
C ALA A 569 16.03 -1.23 -1.28
N ARG A 570 16.97 -0.83 -0.42
CA ARG A 570 17.77 0.38 -0.64
C ARG A 570 18.70 0.26 -1.84
N GLU A 571 19.46 -0.85 -1.94
CA GLU A 571 20.36 -1.08 -3.08
C GLU A 571 19.56 -1.02 -4.39
N LEU A 572 18.45 -1.75 -4.47
CA LEU A 572 17.56 -1.73 -5.64
C LEU A 572 17.05 -0.32 -5.97
N LEU A 573 16.52 0.42 -4.98
CA LEU A 573 16.02 1.77 -5.19
C LEU A 573 17.11 2.70 -5.75
N LEU A 574 18.34 2.61 -5.20
CA LEU A 574 19.45 3.44 -5.63
C LEU A 574 19.99 3.05 -7.01
N ASP A 575 19.98 1.77 -7.35
CA ASP A 575 20.41 1.26 -8.66
C ASP A 575 19.49 1.78 -9.77
N HIS A 576 18.19 1.83 -9.52
CA HIS A 576 17.19 2.34 -10.47
C HIS A 576 17.05 3.87 -10.47
N TYR A 577 17.45 4.55 -9.39
CA TYR A 577 17.23 6.00 -9.23
C TYR A 577 17.82 6.84 -10.37
N ARG A 578 19.08 6.57 -10.77
CA ARG A 578 19.76 7.40 -11.77
C ARG A 578 19.15 7.22 -13.17
N SER A 579 18.91 5.98 -13.58
CA SER A 579 18.24 5.66 -14.85
C SER A 579 16.83 6.24 -14.87
N GLY A 580 16.10 6.08 -13.76
CA GLY A 580 14.78 6.64 -13.55
C GLY A 580 14.69 8.13 -13.80
N ILE A 581 15.58 8.92 -13.19
CA ILE A 581 15.59 10.37 -13.37
C ILE A 581 15.87 10.75 -14.81
N ASN A 582 16.88 10.13 -15.42
CA ASN A 582 17.28 10.47 -16.79
C ASN A 582 16.14 10.25 -17.78
N THR A 583 15.31 9.22 -17.55
CA THR A 583 14.22 8.84 -18.46
C THR A 583 12.90 9.54 -18.12
N TRP A 584 12.56 9.69 -16.83
CA TRP A 584 11.19 10.00 -16.39
C TRP A 584 11.01 11.35 -15.68
N ASP A 585 12.07 12.13 -15.44
CA ASP A 585 11.95 13.42 -14.72
C ASP A 585 11.00 14.41 -15.42
N GLY A 586 10.97 14.41 -16.77
CA GLY A 586 10.02 15.20 -17.56
C GLY A 586 8.56 14.80 -17.35
N LEU A 587 8.27 13.49 -17.35
CA LEU A 587 6.94 12.95 -17.10
C LEU A 587 6.45 13.31 -15.69
N ILE A 588 7.33 13.19 -14.69
CA ILE A 588 7.00 13.47 -13.28
C ILE A 588 6.68 14.94 -13.07
N LYS A 589 7.50 15.86 -13.59
CA LYS A 589 7.23 17.31 -13.51
C LYS A 589 5.89 17.66 -14.15
N ARG A 590 5.59 17.07 -15.30
CA ARG A 590 4.30 17.27 -15.97
C ARG A 590 3.15 16.70 -15.13
N PHE A 591 3.34 15.52 -14.54
CA PHE A 591 2.34 14.91 -13.68
C PHE A 591 2.05 15.76 -12.45
N ASP A 592 3.08 16.26 -11.76
CA ASP A 592 2.93 17.17 -10.61
C ASP A 592 2.15 18.44 -11.00
N ALA A 593 2.46 19.03 -12.16
CA ALA A 593 1.75 20.21 -12.67
C ALA A 593 0.26 19.91 -12.94
N LEU A 594 -0.05 18.79 -13.60
CA LEU A 594 -1.43 18.36 -13.84
C LEU A 594 -2.17 18.04 -12.55
N ASN A 595 -1.52 17.35 -11.62
CA ASN A 595 -2.09 16.98 -10.32
C ASN A 595 -2.46 18.26 -9.54
N LYS A 596 -1.58 19.27 -9.53
CA LYS A 596 -1.85 20.58 -8.94
C LYS A 596 -3.03 21.30 -9.61
N GLN A 597 -3.14 21.25 -10.94
CA GLN A 597 -4.25 21.89 -11.65
C GLN A 597 -5.60 21.19 -11.43
N LEU A 598 -5.61 19.85 -11.41
CA LEU A 598 -6.84 19.06 -11.45
C LEU A 598 -7.37 18.66 -10.05
N ARG A 599 -6.50 18.54 -9.04
CA ARG A 599 -6.84 18.00 -7.72
C ARG A 599 -6.68 19.00 -6.57
N THR A 600 -6.11 20.19 -6.78
CA THR A 600 -6.08 21.24 -5.75
C THR A 600 -7.39 22.02 -5.75
N PRO A 601 -8.09 22.17 -4.60
CA PRO A 601 -9.32 22.95 -4.55
C PRO A 601 -9.04 24.42 -4.87
N THR A 602 -9.67 24.95 -5.92
CA THR A 602 -9.74 26.39 -6.18
C THR A 602 -10.50 27.06 -5.02
N ASN A 603 -9.82 27.91 -4.25
CA ASN A 603 -10.31 28.67 -3.09
C ASN A 603 -10.56 27.89 -1.78
N ARG A 604 -9.48 27.68 -1.00
CA ARG A 604 -9.55 27.74 0.47
C ARG A 604 -8.62 28.85 0.93
N HIS A 605 -9.16 29.86 1.63
CA HIS A 605 -8.34 30.82 2.37
C HIS A 605 -7.61 30.07 3.46
N VAL A 606 -6.28 30.09 3.41
CA VAL A 606 -5.40 29.52 4.42
C VAL A 606 -5.53 30.39 5.67
N SER A 607 -6.25 29.93 6.69
CA SER A 607 -6.04 30.44 8.04
C SER A 607 -4.70 29.88 8.52
N SER A 608 -3.75 30.78 8.79
CA SER A 608 -2.48 30.44 9.43
C SER A 608 -2.76 29.80 10.79
N TRP A 609 -2.49 28.49 10.91
CA TRP A 609 -2.53 27.78 12.18
C TRP A 609 -1.10 27.71 12.74
N GLY A 610 -0.93 28.17 13.98
CA GLY A 610 0.36 28.23 14.66
C GLY A 610 0.95 26.85 14.99
N ALA A 611 2.27 26.77 15.01
CA ALA A 611 3.05 25.54 15.19
C ALA A 611 2.83 24.82 16.54
N ASP A 612 2.32 25.52 17.56
CA ASP A 612 2.18 24.98 18.92
C ASP A 612 0.90 24.14 19.15
N SER A 613 -0.10 24.21 18.27
CA SER A 613 -1.39 23.50 18.45
C SER A 613 -1.42 22.07 17.87
N LEU A 614 -0.31 21.59 17.29
CA LEU A 614 -0.24 20.30 16.58
C LEU A 614 0.33 19.16 17.43
N VAL A 615 0.88 19.45 18.61
CA VAL A 615 1.43 18.44 19.53
C VAL A 615 0.30 17.62 20.19
N ASP A 616 -0.86 18.23 20.44
CA ASP A 616 -2.09 17.56 20.90
C ASP A 616 -2.87 16.85 19.78
N ALA A 617 -2.68 17.27 18.53
CA ALA A 617 -3.45 16.76 17.39
C ALA A 617 -3.06 15.34 16.94
N THR A 618 -1.96 14.77 17.45
CA THR A 618 -1.59 13.38 17.11
C THR A 618 -2.50 12.33 17.76
N ASP A 619 -3.26 12.71 18.80
CA ASP A 619 -4.21 11.84 19.51
C ASP A 619 -5.64 11.89 18.94
N ASP A 620 -5.98 12.90 18.13
CA ASP A 620 -7.38 13.19 17.73
C ASP A 620 -7.80 12.58 16.38
N LEU A 621 -6.92 11.81 15.72
CA LEU A 621 -7.14 11.27 14.36
C LEU A 621 -7.46 9.77 14.28
N GLY A 622 -7.79 9.15 15.42
CA GLY A 622 -8.17 7.74 15.49
C GLY A 622 -6.98 6.78 15.38
N VAL A 623 -7.20 5.54 15.83
CA VAL A 623 -6.18 4.49 15.91
C VAL A 623 -5.80 4.01 14.50
N VAL A 624 -4.50 4.04 14.20
CA VAL A 624 -3.92 3.64 12.93
C VAL A 624 -3.46 2.19 12.98
N ASP A 625 -4.13 1.34 12.22
CA ASP A 625 -3.75 -0.07 12.08
C ASP A 625 -2.86 -0.30 10.86
N TRP A 626 -1.58 -0.61 11.09
CA TRP A 626 -0.62 -0.95 10.02
C TRP A 626 -1.00 -2.24 9.30
N SER A 627 -1.67 -3.17 9.98
CA SER A 627 -2.07 -4.45 9.41
C SER A 627 -3.17 -4.28 8.35
N ASN A 628 -3.98 -3.23 8.46
CA ASN A 628 -4.99 -2.82 7.49
C ASN A 628 -4.48 -1.86 6.41
N PHE A 629 -3.23 -1.38 6.51
CA PHE A 629 -2.64 -0.53 5.47
C PHE A 629 -2.32 -1.36 4.22
N CYS A 630 -3.20 -1.26 3.24
CA CYS A 630 -3.08 -1.93 1.95
C CYS A 630 -2.85 -0.91 0.83
N LEU A 631 -2.39 -1.39 -0.33
CA LEU A 631 -2.23 -0.53 -1.51
C LEU A 631 -3.54 0.14 -1.93
N GLY A 632 -4.70 -0.41 -1.56
CA GLY A 632 -6.01 0.22 -1.77
C GLY A 632 -6.12 1.60 -1.11
N SER A 633 -5.42 1.83 0.01
CA SER A 633 -5.37 3.16 0.64
C SER A 633 -4.76 4.21 -0.30
N THR A 634 -3.82 3.84 -1.20
CA THR A 634 -3.27 4.79 -2.18
C THR A 634 -4.29 5.22 -3.22
N ALA A 635 -5.20 4.32 -3.60
CA ALA A 635 -6.29 4.61 -4.53
C ALA A 635 -7.38 5.49 -3.89
N ALA A 636 -7.46 5.54 -2.55
CA ALA A 636 -8.27 6.50 -1.82
C ALA A 636 -7.51 7.81 -1.52
N GLY A 637 -6.18 7.77 -1.49
CA GLY A 637 -5.30 8.89 -1.12
C GLY A 637 -4.48 9.47 -2.27
N ALA A 638 -3.16 9.29 -2.22
CA ALA A 638 -2.20 9.94 -3.12
C ALA A 638 -2.49 9.70 -4.60
N LEU A 639 -2.88 8.48 -4.94
CA LEU A 639 -3.21 8.03 -6.31
C LEU A 639 -4.72 7.95 -6.56
N ARG A 640 -5.53 8.64 -5.76
CA ARG A 640 -6.97 8.75 -6.01
C ARG A 640 -7.23 9.29 -7.41
N CYS A 641 -7.82 8.44 -8.25
CA CYS A 641 -8.17 8.74 -9.62
C CYS A 641 -9.15 9.93 -9.71
N THR A 642 -9.14 10.63 -10.85
CA THR A 642 -10.15 11.67 -11.10
C THR A 642 -11.47 11.13 -11.65
N CYS A 643 -11.53 9.83 -11.93
CA CYS A 643 -12.75 9.08 -12.26
C CYS A 643 -13.81 9.14 -11.12
N HIS A 644 -13.40 9.50 -9.90
CA HIS A 644 -14.30 9.75 -8.75
C HIS A 644 -14.15 11.15 -8.13
N CYS A 645 -13.53 12.11 -8.82
CA CYS A 645 -13.30 13.45 -8.26
C CYS A 645 -14.52 14.38 -8.39
N GLU A 646 -14.74 15.19 -7.35
CA GLU A 646 -15.82 16.18 -7.18
C GLU A 646 -15.70 17.42 -8.08
N THR A 647 -14.50 17.71 -8.61
CA THR A 647 -14.21 18.99 -9.28
C THR A 647 -14.73 19.08 -10.71
N ARG A 648 -15.07 17.95 -11.35
CA ARG A 648 -15.67 17.92 -12.70
C ARG A 648 -17.19 17.74 -12.61
N SER A 649 -17.93 18.83 -12.87
CA SER A 649 -19.40 18.84 -12.89
C SER A 649 -20.02 18.05 -14.06
N ARG A 650 -19.23 17.74 -15.09
CA ARG A 650 -19.56 16.84 -16.19
C ARG A 650 -18.39 15.93 -16.51
N VAL A 651 -18.71 14.67 -16.75
CA VAL A 651 -17.76 13.59 -16.97
C VAL A 651 -18.14 12.90 -18.24
N ARG A 652 -17.17 12.76 -19.13
CA ARG A 652 -17.29 11.98 -20.35
C ARG A 652 -16.43 10.73 -20.17
N MET A 653 -17.08 9.57 -20.15
CA MET A 653 -16.44 8.26 -19.88
C MET A 653 -15.88 7.59 -21.14
N GLY A 654 -15.47 8.38 -22.15
CA GLY A 654 -14.99 7.89 -23.45
C GLY A 654 -15.52 8.71 -24.62
N GLU A 655 -14.89 8.58 -25.79
CA GLU A 655 -15.44 9.13 -27.03
C GLU A 655 -16.76 8.44 -27.38
N GLY A 656 -17.69 9.22 -27.94
CA GLY A 656 -19.05 8.73 -28.19
C GLY A 656 -19.84 8.35 -26.93
N CYS A 657 -19.44 8.71 -25.70
CA CYS A 657 -20.25 8.58 -24.48
C CYS A 657 -21.08 9.84 -24.19
N ALA A 658 -22.24 9.65 -23.54
CA ALA A 658 -22.97 10.75 -22.93
C ALA A 658 -22.12 11.43 -21.84
N ALA A 659 -22.15 12.76 -21.81
CA ALA A 659 -21.55 13.53 -20.72
C ALA A 659 -22.57 13.65 -19.57
N LEU A 660 -22.32 12.99 -18.46
CA LEU A 660 -23.17 13.01 -17.27
C LEU A 660 -22.58 13.86 -16.16
N SER A 661 -23.44 14.42 -15.31
CA SER A 661 -23.02 15.04 -14.06
C SER A 661 -22.75 13.99 -12.99
N ARG A 662 -21.98 14.35 -11.96
CA ARG A 662 -21.72 13.51 -10.78
C ARG A 662 -22.50 13.97 -9.57
N CYS A 663 -22.90 13.03 -8.73
CA CYS A 663 -23.36 13.33 -7.39
C CYS A 663 -22.21 13.96 -6.58
N ALA A 664 -22.44 15.13 -5.99
CA ALA A 664 -21.44 15.84 -5.20
C ALA A 664 -21.14 15.16 -3.86
N SER A 665 -21.92 14.14 -3.46
CA SER A 665 -21.68 13.38 -2.23
C SER A 665 -21.09 11.99 -2.52
N CYS A 666 -21.78 11.16 -3.33
CA CYS A 666 -21.34 9.77 -3.57
C CYS A 666 -20.56 9.58 -4.88
N GLY A 667 -20.39 10.61 -5.71
CA GLY A 667 -19.63 10.55 -6.95
C GLY A 667 -20.29 9.79 -8.12
N LYS A 668 -21.41 9.08 -7.92
CA LYS A 668 -22.12 8.35 -8.98
C LYS A 668 -22.50 9.29 -10.14
N THR A 669 -22.29 8.84 -11.39
CA THR A 669 -22.81 9.52 -12.59
C THR A 669 -24.10 8.86 -13.04
N THR A 670 -25.21 9.57 -12.96
CA THR A 670 -26.51 9.08 -13.43
C THR A 670 -27.27 10.22 -14.10
N ALA A 671 -28.08 9.89 -15.11
CA ALA A 671 -28.99 10.84 -15.73
C ALA A 671 -30.07 11.30 -14.73
N MET A 672 -30.32 10.54 -13.66
CA MET A 672 -31.32 10.81 -12.62
C MET A 672 -30.94 11.90 -11.61
N LEU A 673 -29.71 12.41 -11.64
CA LEU A 673 -29.28 13.41 -10.67
C LEU A 673 -30.18 14.66 -10.65
N LYS A 674 -30.46 15.14 -9.44
CA LYS A 674 -31.23 16.35 -9.17
C LYS A 674 -30.30 17.51 -8.85
N ARG A 675 -30.64 18.71 -9.32
CA ARG A 675 -29.90 19.93 -8.99
C ARG A 675 -30.28 20.41 -7.60
N CYS A 676 -29.34 21.02 -6.88
CA CYS A 676 -29.65 21.77 -5.66
C CYS A 676 -30.75 22.80 -5.96
N GLY A 677 -31.85 22.76 -5.19
CA GLY A 677 -32.97 23.69 -5.37
C GLY A 677 -32.59 25.17 -5.17
N ARG A 678 -31.56 25.45 -4.34
CA ARG A 678 -31.15 26.82 -4.00
C ARG A 678 -30.19 27.45 -5.00
N CYS A 679 -29.07 26.79 -5.31
CA CYS A 679 -28.04 27.33 -6.21
C CYS A 679 -28.04 26.69 -7.61
N SER A 680 -28.56 25.48 -7.73
CA SER A 680 -28.48 24.58 -8.89
C SER A 680 -27.09 24.36 -9.51
N LYS A 681 -26.02 24.63 -8.75
CA LYS A 681 -24.64 24.34 -9.14
C LYS A 681 -24.22 22.92 -8.79
N ALA A 682 -24.68 22.40 -7.65
CA ALA A 682 -24.43 21.03 -7.21
C ALA A 682 -25.53 20.06 -7.67
N TRP A 683 -25.15 18.80 -7.87
CA TRP A 683 -26.02 17.70 -8.29
C TRP A 683 -25.98 16.57 -7.25
N TYR A 684 -27.12 15.92 -7.01
CA TYR A 684 -27.26 14.87 -5.99
C TYR A 684 -28.14 13.73 -6.52
N CYS A 685 -27.85 12.50 -6.10
CA CYS A 685 -28.72 11.35 -6.35
C CYS A 685 -30.09 11.57 -5.68
N ASP A 686 -30.05 11.93 -4.41
CA ASP A 686 -31.22 12.07 -3.55
C ASP A 686 -30.97 13.08 -2.41
N ILE A 687 -31.95 13.18 -1.51
CA ILE A 687 -31.87 14.06 -0.33
C ILE A 687 -30.83 13.58 0.69
N THR A 688 -30.54 12.27 0.75
CA THR A 688 -29.53 11.68 1.64
C THR A 688 -28.14 12.18 1.26
N CYS A 689 -27.79 12.05 -0.03
CA CYS A 689 -26.55 12.60 -0.60
C CYS A 689 -26.46 14.12 -0.40
N GLN A 690 -27.58 14.84 -0.60
CA GLN A 690 -27.59 16.29 -0.38
C GLN A 690 -27.30 16.65 1.08
N THR A 691 -27.90 15.92 2.03
CA THR A 691 -27.74 16.15 3.47
C THR A 691 -26.32 15.84 3.92
N ALA A 692 -25.73 14.74 3.43
CA ALA A 692 -24.35 14.36 3.72
C ALA A 692 -23.33 15.43 3.27
N HIS A 693 -23.51 16.00 2.07
CA HIS A 693 -22.61 17.05 1.55
C HIS A 693 -22.98 18.47 2.01
N TRP A 694 -24.10 18.67 2.70
CA TRP A 694 -24.59 20.00 3.10
C TRP A 694 -23.61 20.81 3.98
N PRO A 695 -22.90 20.24 4.97
CA PRO A 695 -21.96 20.99 5.80
C PRO A 695 -20.87 21.72 5.01
N GLU A 696 -20.44 21.13 3.91
CA GLU A 696 -19.45 21.69 2.98
C GLU A 696 -20.10 22.63 1.98
N HIS A 697 -21.18 22.18 1.33
CA HIS A 697 -21.84 22.92 0.26
C HIS A 697 -22.43 24.26 0.71
N LYS A 698 -22.98 24.33 1.94
CA LYS A 698 -23.69 25.53 2.45
C LYS A 698 -22.82 26.79 2.40
N LYS A 699 -21.50 26.65 2.54
CA LYS A 699 -20.52 27.75 2.52
C LYS A 699 -20.47 28.48 1.17
N HIS A 700 -20.86 27.80 0.09
CA HIS A 700 -20.78 28.33 -1.28
C HIS A 700 -22.14 28.30 -2.00
N CYS A 701 -23.21 27.88 -1.32
CA CYS A 701 -24.56 27.78 -1.87
C CYS A 701 -25.26 29.15 -1.91
N LYS A 702 -25.06 29.89 -3.00
CA LYS A 702 -25.74 31.18 -3.25
C LYS A 702 -27.09 30.96 -3.94
N ARG A 703 -28.13 31.71 -3.53
CA ARG A 703 -29.45 31.69 -4.19
C ARG A 703 -29.27 32.12 -5.64
N LYS A 704 -29.99 31.45 -6.55
CA LYS A 704 -30.02 31.78 -7.97
C LYS A 704 -30.39 33.23 -8.23
#